data_AF-A0A960WL56-F1
#
_entry.id   AF-A0A960WL56-F1
#
_cell.length_a   1.000
_cell.length_b   1.000
_cell.length_c   1.000
_cell.angle_alpha   90.00
_cell.angle_beta   90.00
_cell.angle_gamma   90.00
#
_symmetry.space_group_name_H-M   'P 1'
#
loop_
_entity.id
_entity.type
_entity.pdbx_description
1 polymer ?
#
loop_
_entity_poly.entity_id
_entity_poly.type
_entity_poly.pdbx_seq_one_letter_code
_entity_poly.pdbx_strand_id
1 'polypeptide(L)'
;VFPSFDHGEDFILDRFRGDAKHTFPELVALLGDRIEVMPDGYAVDRLYPDIFYVPEDAEFNLTKQSVSWTHDGVGNGIPLRPDRTYVLPSGYKLEMRKPSVGQRWRLIGTNAEGTYCHKPCTVSGGGKSEISKSLVDAMEAGPVIMPRFEADMELVEQLLDRDYGDRAKNPRVPGAKSRPILDPGRSLGSVMRLYSPSDDFTDEYNEFISSIPRSVKDFIFTLKRYWKPDWGTDWRSRFRVDRVNGEPGSLLKYRLASVMTSYLRVGFEQDGSWRMFSLRKDFAPATKLQREDDITASITVPAARLDRSLMHPEVDFPSYKFAQNCEYRLFQRPDDAIHRGYDKQTEFDFSRGGNFFSNYEPKTREEVKAIVDDAIRFDYFTAPMKETLLGFVESESSPSYAISSAHPRMVDGSPSENPRYLQNRPDLENPRGEYLGEIGARLYRRIPSEKPVLNPVHAVLPGRRNNPPDRNAKIGALAPFGPIHYQELPELFMDFIASLTGKSPSTTGAGSEGALTKGPFNMLLPVVDLNAALLSYILSGYEGFSTAAGYVGPKFKVAHDVSLVVPEVWSRMFLYERKPAFLIADGYLERLEDFEENGETIPASRLGYRITQKFVETFFGRVFSEPRSVFTEEMLKPELQSREDYLEAIRNIAGTQKNVALAYFEDGGVEAAIPPLKALLHIMAHGHCEGKTIQDPEIRGLFSRESVLSSDWYRARLVAKTELRVRTIRSHVVALEEFLERKHYEKEAVRLRLAERLVQTKAALATLEGSPEAYIQSIIGTIGLDPTLSP
;
A
#
# COMPACT_ATOMS: atom_id res chain seq x y z
N VAL A 1 2.03 4.69 3.78
CA VAL A 1 1.79 5.24 2.42
C VAL A 1 1.18 6.62 2.57
N PHE A 2 1.89 7.67 2.20
CA PHE A 2 1.47 9.08 2.34
C PHE A 2 1.08 9.62 0.96
N PRO A 3 -0.23 9.86 0.70
CA PRO A 3 -0.66 10.38 -0.59
C PRO A 3 0.05 11.69 -0.95
N SER A 4 0.50 11.77 -2.20
CA SER A 4 1.11 12.98 -2.75
C SER A 4 0.31 13.51 -3.94
N PHE A 5 0.46 14.80 -4.20
CA PHE A 5 -0.27 15.55 -5.21
C PHE A 5 0.68 16.49 -5.95
N ASP A 6 0.51 16.60 -7.26
CA ASP A 6 1.14 17.66 -8.05
C ASP A 6 0.27 18.93 -7.89
N HIS A 7 0.85 20.02 -7.40
CA HIS A 7 0.24 21.35 -7.25
C HIS A 7 0.64 22.35 -8.33
N GLY A 8 1.65 22.02 -9.14
CA GLY A 8 1.90 22.73 -10.38
C GLY A 8 2.86 23.87 -10.14
N GLU A 9 2.43 25.10 -10.45
CA GLU A 9 3.28 26.28 -10.35
C GLU A 9 3.00 27.13 -9.09
N ASP A 10 1.90 26.88 -8.39
CA ASP A 10 1.52 27.62 -7.19
C ASP A 10 0.62 26.80 -6.29
N PHE A 11 0.68 27.10 -4.99
CA PHE A 11 -0.12 26.43 -3.98
C PHE A 11 -0.44 27.39 -2.83
N ILE A 12 -1.69 27.33 -2.38
CA ILE A 12 -2.13 27.85 -1.08
C ILE A 12 -3.04 26.79 -0.46
N LEU A 13 -2.93 26.57 0.85
CA LEU A 13 -3.80 25.62 1.53
C LEU A 13 -5.24 26.16 1.50
N ASP A 14 -6.16 25.35 1.00
CA ASP A 14 -7.58 25.70 0.98
C ASP A 14 -8.11 25.81 2.43
N ARG A 15 -8.60 27.00 2.78
CA ARG A 15 -9.13 27.35 4.11
C ARG A 15 -10.35 26.52 4.52
N PHE A 16 -11.04 25.89 3.56
CA PHE A 16 -12.18 25.02 3.84
C PHE A 16 -11.80 23.58 4.16
N ARG A 17 -10.52 23.21 4.05
CA ARG A 17 -10.07 21.87 4.45
C ARG A 17 -10.05 21.76 5.98
N GLY A 18 -10.42 20.59 6.50
CA GLY A 18 -10.42 20.33 7.95
C GLY A 18 -9.04 20.47 8.61
N ASP A 19 -7.97 20.21 7.85
CA ASP A 19 -6.58 20.34 8.29
C ASP A 19 -6.08 21.80 8.30
N ALA A 20 -6.80 22.75 7.70
CA ALA A 20 -6.48 24.18 7.70
C ALA A 20 -6.73 24.89 9.05
N LYS A 21 -7.15 24.16 10.09
CA LYS A 21 -7.38 24.68 11.45
C LYS A 21 -6.13 24.70 12.35
N HIS A 22 -4.98 24.24 11.84
CA HIS A 22 -3.72 24.26 12.56
C HIS A 22 -3.01 25.59 12.33
N THR A 23 -2.39 26.14 13.38
CA THR A 23 -1.73 27.45 13.31
C THR A 23 -0.24 27.37 13.59
N PHE A 24 0.53 28.32 13.06
CA PHE A 24 1.97 28.38 13.32
C PHE A 24 2.33 28.45 14.81
N PRO A 25 1.64 29.24 15.68
CA PRO A 25 1.89 29.21 17.12
C PRO A 25 1.65 27.83 17.77
N GLU A 26 0.61 27.10 17.34
CA GLU A 26 0.37 25.72 17.79
C GLU A 26 1.53 24.80 17.38
N LEU A 27 2.02 24.90 16.15
CA LEU A 27 3.18 24.16 15.67
C LEU A 27 4.42 24.44 16.52
N VAL A 28 4.70 25.71 16.83
CA VAL A 28 5.84 26.10 17.66
C VAL A 28 5.74 25.49 19.06
N ALA A 29 4.54 25.52 19.65
CA ALA A 29 4.30 24.90 20.96
C ALA A 29 4.48 23.37 20.92
N LEU A 30 4.03 22.70 19.85
CA LEU A 30 4.13 21.25 19.70
C LEU A 30 5.57 20.78 19.50
N LEU A 31 6.37 21.51 18.71
CA LEU A 31 7.74 21.12 18.35
C LEU A 31 8.79 21.61 19.34
N GLY A 32 8.53 22.72 20.05
CA GLY A 32 9.40 23.25 21.10
C GLY A 32 10.85 23.38 20.65
N ASP A 33 11.77 22.78 21.42
CA ASP A 33 13.21 22.85 21.18
C ASP A 33 13.68 22.15 19.90
N ARG A 34 12.82 21.42 19.17
CA ARG A 34 13.20 20.77 17.89
C ARG A 34 13.42 21.78 16.77
N ILE A 35 12.91 23.00 16.92
CA ILE A 35 12.94 24.04 15.89
C ILE A 35 13.63 25.30 16.40
N GLU A 36 14.05 26.14 15.45
CA GLU A 36 14.51 27.50 15.68
C GLU A 36 13.53 28.46 14.99
N VAL A 37 12.83 29.26 15.80
CA VAL A 37 11.87 30.26 15.28
C VAL A 37 12.63 31.50 14.82
N MET A 38 12.36 31.91 13.59
CA MET A 38 13.00 33.04 12.93
C MET A 38 12.16 34.31 13.11
N PRO A 39 12.79 35.51 13.12
CA PRO A 39 12.07 36.78 13.32
C PRO A 39 10.95 37.05 12.30
N ASP A 40 11.09 36.53 11.08
CA ASP A 40 10.14 36.80 9.97
C ASP A 40 8.89 35.90 10.01
N GLY A 41 8.66 35.15 11.10
CA GLY A 41 7.45 34.35 11.28
C GLY A 41 7.48 32.97 10.61
N TYR A 42 8.64 32.33 10.55
CA TYR A 42 8.81 30.92 10.14
C TYR A 42 9.79 30.23 11.09
N ALA A 43 10.00 28.91 10.94
CA ALA A 43 11.00 28.20 11.73
C ALA A 43 11.81 27.22 10.87
N VAL A 44 13.01 26.87 11.36
CA VAL A 44 13.90 25.90 10.75
C VAL A 44 14.09 24.73 11.70
N ASP A 45 14.09 23.52 11.18
CA ASP A 45 14.34 22.32 11.97
C ASP A 45 15.81 22.24 12.42
N ARG A 46 16.05 21.92 13.69
CA ARG A 46 17.42 21.84 14.23
C ARG A 46 18.14 20.57 13.83
N LEU A 47 17.42 19.47 13.58
CA LEU A 47 18.02 18.20 13.18
C LEU A 47 18.28 18.15 11.67
N TYR A 48 17.37 18.70 10.89
CA TYR A 48 17.45 18.76 9.43
C TYR A 48 17.28 20.21 8.92
N PRO A 49 18.37 21.00 8.82
CA PRO A 49 18.31 22.44 8.49
C PRO A 49 17.68 22.79 7.12
N ASP A 50 17.39 21.79 6.30
CA ASP A 50 16.68 21.90 5.03
C ASP A 50 15.15 21.76 5.17
N ILE A 51 14.62 21.54 6.38
CA ILE A 51 13.20 21.53 6.70
C ILE A 51 12.78 22.88 7.27
N PHE A 52 11.81 23.52 6.62
CA PHE A 52 11.29 24.84 6.98
C PHE A 52 9.82 24.73 7.36
N TYR A 53 9.47 25.21 8.54
CA TYR A 53 8.08 25.31 8.99
C TYR A 53 7.56 26.70 8.68
N VAL A 54 6.48 26.79 7.90
CA VAL A 54 5.91 28.07 7.46
C VAL A 54 4.45 28.21 7.91
N PRO A 55 3.91 29.44 8.01
CA PRO A 55 2.54 29.64 8.47
C PRO A 55 1.46 29.05 7.58
N GLU A 56 0.27 28.88 8.16
CA GLU A 56 -0.91 28.32 7.50
C GLU A 56 -1.41 29.11 6.28
N ASP A 57 -1.08 30.41 6.19
CA ASP A 57 -1.42 31.29 5.07
C ASP A 57 -0.31 31.39 4.01
N ALA A 58 0.74 30.57 4.11
CA ALA A 58 1.85 30.58 3.16
C ALA A 58 1.40 30.27 1.72
N GLU A 59 1.76 31.17 0.81
CA GLU A 59 1.62 31.04 -0.63
C GLU A 59 2.95 30.61 -1.24
N PHE A 60 2.91 29.54 -2.03
CA PHE A 60 4.06 28.99 -2.74
C PHE A 60 3.95 29.36 -4.21
N ASN A 61 5.00 29.95 -4.79
CA ASN A 61 4.98 30.40 -6.18
C ASN A 61 6.28 30.04 -6.91
N LEU A 62 6.19 29.13 -7.87
CA LEU A 62 7.30 28.61 -8.66
C LEU A 62 7.82 29.64 -9.67
N THR A 63 6.95 30.48 -10.22
CA THR A 63 7.37 31.52 -11.18
C THR A 63 8.15 32.63 -10.47
N LYS A 64 7.66 33.07 -9.31
CA LYS A 64 8.34 34.07 -8.46
C LYS A 64 9.51 33.49 -7.65
N GLN A 65 9.64 32.17 -7.59
CA GLN A 65 10.61 31.46 -6.76
C GLN A 65 10.52 31.87 -5.27
N SER A 66 9.29 31.97 -4.74
CA SER A 66 9.04 32.49 -3.38
C SER A 66 8.04 31.65 -2.61
N VAL A 67 8.22 31.63 -1.29
CA VAL A 67 7.22 31.24 -0.29
C VAL A 67 6.92 32.49 0.54
N SER A 68 5.68 32.95 0.58
CA SER A 68 5.31 34.24 1.22
C SER A 68 4.08 34.12 2.10
N TRP A 69 4.02 34.87 3.19
CA TRP A 69 2.93 34.87 4.18
C TRP A 69 2.79 36.24 4.84
N THR A 70 1.78 36.41 5.69
CA THR A 70 1.61 37.63 6.50
C THR A 70 2.05 37.37 7.94
N HIS A 71 2.93 38.21 8.48
CA HIS A 71 3.34 38.19 9.88
C HIS A 71 3.26 39.60 10.46
N ASP A 72 2.54 39.78 11.57
CA ASP A 72 2.27 41.09 12.21
C ASP A 72 1.76 42.18 11.24
N GLY A 73 0.93 41.77 10.27
CA GLY A 73 0.38 42.67 9.24
C GLY A 73 1.37 43.05 8.14
N VAL A 74 2.59 42.53 8.17
CA VAL A 74 3.64 42.74 7.16
C VAL A 74 3.81 41.49 6.29
N GLY A 75 3.90 41.67 4.98
CA GLY A 75 4.21 40.59 4.05
C GLY A 75 5.67 40.15 4.21
N ASN A 76 5.88 38.87 4.51
CA ASN A 76 7.19 38.24 4.66
C ASN A 76 7.34 37.10 3.65
N GLY A 77 8.56 36.63 3.44
CA GLY A 77 8.80 35.47 2.60
C GLY A 77 10.25 35.05 2.47
N ILE A 78 10.44 33.81 2.01
CA ILE A 78 11.74 33.20 1.75
C ILE A 78 11.81 32.66 0.31
N PRO A 79 13.01 32.49 -0.25
CA PRO A 79 13.17 31.86 -1.55
C PRO A 79 12.67 30.41 -1.56
N LEU A 80 11.85 30.08 -2.56
CA LEU A 80 11.48 28.69 -2.87
C LEU A 80 12.68 28.00 -3.52
N ARG A 81 13.12 26.89 -2.94
CA ARG A 81 14.30 26.13 -3.41
C ARG A 81 14.04 24.62 -3.45
N PRO A 82 14.71 23.89 -4.37
CA PRO A 82 14.52 22.46 -4.54
C PRO A 82 15.22 21.60 -3.49
N ASP A 83 16.19 22.15 -2.76
CA ASP A 83 16.91 21.50 -1.66
C ASP A 83 16.20 21.65 -0.31
N ARG A 84 14.96 22.14 -0.29
CA ARG A 84 14.19 22.40 0.94
C ARG A 84 12.84 21.71 0.93
N THR A 85 12.39 21.27 2.10
CA THR A 85 11.01 20.82 2.34
C THR A 85 10.30 21.81 3.25
N TYR A 86 9.14 22.28 2.83
CA TYR A 86 8.32 23.21 3.59
C TYR A 86 7.19 22.44 4.27
N VAL A 87 6.96 22.68 5.55
CA VAL A 87 5.95 21.98 6.36
C VAL A 87 4.97 23.01 6.90
N LEU A 88 3.69 22.84 6.59
CA LEU A 88 2.60 23.65 7.12
C LEU A 88 2.23 23.21 8.54
N PRO A 89 1.50 24.04 9.32
CA PRO A 89 1.08 23.67 10.67
C PRO A 89 0.21 22.40 10.73
N SER A 90 -0.46 22.07 9.64
CA SER A 90 -1.23 20.83 9.47
C SER A 90 -0.36 19.57 9.34
N GLY A 91 0.96 19.72 9.23
CA GLY A 91 1.91 18.67 8.91
C GLY A 91 2.05 18.37 7.40
N TYR A 92 1.26 19.06 6.55
CA TYR A 92 1.32 18.93 5.09
C TYR A 92 2.66 19.44 4.57
N LYS A 93 3.27 18.67 3.66
CA LYS A 93 4.65 18.92 3.18
C LYS A 93 4.61 19.40 1.74
N LEU A 94 5.48 20.34 1.39
CA LEU A 94 5.62 20.88 0.05
C LEU A 94 7.09 20.89 -0.37
N GLU A 95 7.34 20.47 -1.60
CA GLU A 95 8.68 20.41 -2.19
C GLU A 95 8.65 20.89 -3.64
N MET A 96 9.68 21.62 -4.05
CA MET A 96 9.91 21.95 -5.45
C MET A 96 10.68 20.81 -6.10
N ARG A 97 10.05 20.05 -7.01
CA ARG A 97 10.67 18.90 -7.68
C ARG A 97 10.58 19.00 -9.19
N LYS A 98 11.57 18.43 -9.87
CA LYS A 98 11.54 18.18 -11.31
C LYS A 98 11.23 16.69 -11.51
N PRO A 99 10.00 16.31 -11.91
CA PRO A 99 9.58 14.91 -11.82
C PRO A 99 10.36 13.96 -12.73
N SER A 100 10.78 14.42 -13.92
CA SER A 100 11.67 13.67 -14.80
C SER A 100 12.46 14.58 -15.75
N VAL A 101 13.46 14.02 -16.42
CA VAL A 101 14.22 14.71 -17.47
C VAL A 101 13.27 15.15 -18.58
N GLY A 102 13.33 16.42 -18.97
CA GLY A 102 12.42 17.02 -19.96
C GLY A 102 11.10 17.55 -19.40
N GLN A 103 10.72 17.24 -18.16
CA GLN A 103 9.57 17.85 -17.51
C GLN A 103 9.90 19.18 -16.82
N ARG A 104 8.87 19.99 -16.58
CA ARG A 104 8.98 21.26 -15.83
C ARG A 104 9.07 21.01 -14.34
N TRP A 105 9.62 21.97 -13.62
CA TRP A 105 9.53 22.02 -12.18
C TRP A 105 8.06 22.14 -11.73
N ARG A 106 7.75 21.49 -10.61
CA ARG A 106 6.42 21.43 -10.00
C ARG A 106 6.53 21.55 -8.49
N LEU A 107 5.48 22.04 -7.85
CA LEU A 107 5.26 21.87 -6.43
C LEU A 107 4.61 20.51 -6.18
N ILE A 108 5.24 19.68 -5.36
CA ILE A 108 4.69 18.39 -4.91
C ILE A 108 4.28 18.53 -3.46
N GLY A 109 3.02 18.24 -3.18
CA GLY A 109 2.48 18.23 -1.83
C GLY A 109 2.27 16.81 -1.31
N THR A 110 2.66 16.52 -0.07
CA THR A 110 2.48 15.21 0.57
C THR A 110 1.67 15.37 1.85
N ASN A 111 0.66 14.51 2.03
CA ASN A 111 -0.18 14.52 3.22
C ASN A 111 0.63 14.31 4.50
N ALA A 112 0.16 14.94 5.57
CA ALA A 112 0.71 14.81 6.92
C ALA A 112 0.59 13.36 7.44
N GLU A 113 -0.55 12.74 7.17
CA GLU A 113 -0.89 11.39 7.60
C GLU A 113 -0.79 10.36 6.49
N GLY A 114 -0.31 9.18 6.87
CA GLY A 114 -0.16 8.03 5.99
C GLY A 114 -1.11 6.90 6.36
N THR A 115 -1.49 6.10 5.37
CA THR A 115 -2.17 4.83 5.61
C THR A 115 -1.13 3.72 5.81
N TYR A 116 -1.22 2.99 6.92
CA TYR A 116 -0.46 1.77 7.13
C TYR A 116 -1.20 0.60 6.48
N CYS A 117 -0.72 0.17 5.32
CA CYS A 117 -1.18 -1.03 4.63
C CYS A 117 -0.32 -2.25 5.01
N HIS A 118 -0.94 -3.33 5.46
CA HIS A 118 -0.33 -4.60 5.87
C HIS A 118 -0.69 -5.68 4.84
N LYS A 119 0.29 -6.47 4.36
CA LYS A 119 0.08 -7.51 3.32
C LYS A 119 0.54 -8.88 3.81
N PRO A 120 -0.25 -9.56 4.67
CA PRO A 120 0.11 -10.86 5.22
C PRO A 120 -0.27 -12.01 4.28
N CYS A 121 0.12 -13.23 4.66
CA CYS A 121 -0.39 -14.50 4.08
C CYS A 121 -0.39 -14.53 2.55
N THR A 122 0.67 -13.98 1.94
CA THR A 122 0.77 -13.75 0.51
C THR A 122 1.79 -14.72 -0.06
N VAL A 123 1.32 -15.69 -0.84
CA VAL A 123 2.16 -16.73 -1.44
C VAL A 123 3.27 -16.13 -2.32
N SER A 124 4.30 -16.92 -2.62
CA SER A 124 5.36 -16.53 -3.53
C SER A 124 4.80 -16.04 -4.88
N GLY A 125 5.18 -14.83 -5.29
CA GLY A 125 4.67 -14.14 -6.48
C GLY A 125 3.25 -13.55 -6.33
N GLY A 126 2.68 -13.53 -5.13
CA GLY A 126 1.49 -12.74 -4.78
C GLY A 126 1.77 -11.24 -4.54
N GLY A 127 3.04 -10.84 -4.66
CA GLY A 127 3.47 -9.44 -4.60
C GLY A 127 3.47 -8.85 -3.19
N LYS A 128 4.01 -9.59 -2.20
CA LYS A 128 4.13 -9.14 -0.80
C LYS A 128 4.91 -7.83 -0.70
N SER A 129 6.15 -7.78 -1.19
CA SER A 129 7.04 -6.62 -1.09
C SER A 129 6.62 -5.44 -1.97
N GLU A 130 5.80 -5.68 -3.00
CA GLU A 130 5.25 -4.66 -3.93
C GLU A 130 4.46 -3.57 -3.19
N ILE A 131 3.89 -3.88 -2.02
CA ILE A 131 3.17 -2.89 -1.20
C ILE A 131 4.05 -1.69 -0.81
N SER A 132 5.36 -1.94 -0.66
CA SER A 132 6.36 -0.97 -0.22
C SER A 132 7.22 -0.40 -1.36
N LYS A 133 7.21 -1.02 -2.55
CA LYS A 133 7.97 -0.54 -3.72
C LYS A 133 7.44 0.81 -4.23
N SER A 134 8.35 1.59 -4.79
CA SER A 134 8.03 2.88 -5.40
C SER A 134 7.19 2.68 -6.66
N LEU A 135 6.14 3.49 -6.82
CA LEU A 135 5.38 3.52 -8.08
C LEU A 135 6.13 4.28 -9.18
N VAL A 136 7.09 5.15 -8.81
CA VAL A 136 7.82 6.03 -9.74
C VAL A 136 8.51 5.20 -10.83
N ASP A 137 9.08 4.06 -10.47
CA ASP A 137 9.82 3.20 -11.40
C ASP A 137 8.92 2.49 -12.42
N ALA A 138 7.61 2.42 -12.16
CA ALA A 138 6.62 1.86 -13.08
C ALA A 138 5.94 2.93 -13.96
N MET A 139 6.26 4.21 -13.74
CA MET A 139 5.63 5.33 -14.45
C MET A 139 6.43 5.75 -15.67
N GLU A 140 5.72 5.99 -16.77
CA GLU A 140 6.27 6.50 -18.02
C GLU A 140 5.80 7.94 -18.28
N ALA A 141 6.67 8.77 -18.84
CA ALA A 141 6.33 10.13 -19.23
C ALA A 141 6.13 10.21 -20.76
N GLY A 142 4.99 10.75 -21.20
CA GLY A 142 4.70 10.95 -22.62
C GLY A 142 4.02 12.28 -22.89
N PRO A 143 4.07 12.80 -24.12
CA PRO A 143 3.39 14.04 -24.46
C PRO A 143 1.87 13.83 -24.53
N VAL A 144 1.11 14.90 -24.27
CA VAL A 144 -0.34 14.93 -24.55
C VAL A 144 -0.54 15.01 -26.06
N ILE A 145 -1.31 14.07 -26.60
CA ILE A 145 -1.54 13.92 -28.03
C ILE A 145 -2.93 14.48 -28.40
N MET A 146 -2.95 15.43 -29.33
CA MET A 146 -4.14 16.06 -29.89
C MET A 146 -4.05 16.05 -31.42
N PRO A 147 -4.44 14.95 -32.09
CA PRO A 147 -4.28 14.81 -33.53
C PRO A 147 -5.23 15.70 -34.34
N ARG A 148 -6.34 16.15 -33.75
CA ARG A 148 -7.35 17.00 -34.38
C ARG A 148 -7.43 18.36 -33.69
N PHE A 149 -6.27 19.01 -33.51
CA PHE A 149 -6.13 20.17 -32.63
C PHE A 149 -7.22 21.24 -32.83
N GLU A 150 -7.43 21.75 -34.05
CA GLU A 150 -8.40 22.83 -34.28
C GLU A 150 -9.85 22.42 -33.94
N ALA A 151 -10.29 21.26 -34.43
CA ALA A 151 -11.64 20.74 -34.19
C ALA A 151 -11.86 20.38 -32.71
N ASP A 152 -10.86 19.80 -32.06
CA ASP A 152 -10.93 19.49 -30.63
C ASP A 152 -11.00 20.79 -29.81
N MET A 153 -10.26 21.84 -30.17
CA MET A 153 -10.26 23.13 -29.47
C MET A 153 -11.57 23.91 -29.66
N GLU A 154 -12.20 23.86 -30.84
CA GLU A 154 -13.55 24.39 -31.06
C GLU A 154 -14.59 23.70 -30.17
N LEU A 155 -14.53 22.37 -30.06
CA LEU A 155 -15.41 21.63 -29.17
C LEU A 155 -15.15 21.98 -27.69
N VAL A 156 -13.90 22.20 -27.29
CA VAL A 156 -13.56 22.65 -25.94
C VAL A 156 -14.22 23.98 -25.62
N GLU A 157 -14.18 24.96 -26.53
CA GLU A 157 -14.87 26.26 -26.34
C GLU A 157 -16.36 26.07 -26.10
N GLN A 158 -17.03 25.27 -26.94
CA GLN A 158 -18.47 24.96 -26.77
C GLN A 158 -18.77 24.30 -25.43
N LEU A 159 -17.88 23.40 -24.96
CA LEU A 159 -18.03 22.73 -23.67
C LEU A 159 -17.77 23.69 -22.50
N LEU A 160 -16.85 24.64 -22.61
CA LEU A 160 -16.61 25.64 -21.56
C LEU A 160 -17.80 26.59 -21.37
N ASP A 161 -18.50 26.91 -22.46
CA ASP A 161 -19.67 27.80 -22.46
C ASP A 161 -20.98 27.09 -22.09
N ARG A 162 -21.01 25.75 -22.15
CA ARG A 162 -22.20 24.95 -21.81
C ARG A 162 -22.54 25.05 -20.32
N ASP A 163 -23.82 25.25 -20.02
CA ASP A 163 -24.35 25.03 -18.67
C ASP A 163 -24.59 23.53 -18.42
N TYR A 164 -24.19 23.08 -17.24
CA TYR A 164 -24.25 21.68 -16.81
C TYR A 164 -25.26 21.46 -15.67
N GLY A 165 -26.18 22.40 -15.46
CA GLY A 165 -27.21 22.33 -14.42
C GLY A 165 -28.18 21.16 -14.60
N ASP A 166 -28.36 20.72 -15.84
CA ASP A 166 -29.25 19.63 -16.27
C ASP A 166 -28.72 18.21 -15.98
N ARG A 167 -27.46 18.08 -15.55
CA ARG A 167 -26.78 16.78 -15.43
C ARG A 167 -27.43 15.79 -14.45
N ALA A 168 -28.00 16.27 -13.34
CA ALA A 168 -28.33 15.43 -12.19
C ALA A 168 -29.76 14.89 -12.27
N LYS A 169 -29.95 13.58 -12.01
CA LYS A 169 -31.30 12.99 -11.89
C LYS A 169 -32.12 13.67 -10.79
N ASN A 170 -31.47 13.94 -9.65
CA ASN A 170 -32.08 14.58 -8.48
C ASN A 170 -31.30 15.84 -8.07
N PRO A 171 -31.52 16.99 -8.74
CA PRO A 171 -30.78 18.21 -8.43
C PRO A 171 -31.22 18.79 -7.08
N ARG A 172 -30.25 19.22 -6.25
CA ARG A 172 -30.52 19.88 -4.96
C ARG A 172 -31.40 21.13 -5.11
N VAL A 173 -31.20 21.86 -6.20
CA VAL A 173 -32.01 23.02 -6.58
C VAL A 173 -32.33 22.86 -8.08
N PRO A 174 -33.57 22.51 -8.45
CA PRO A 174 -33.97 22.37 -9.85
C PRO A 174 -33.71 23.66 -10.64
N GLY A 175 -33.12 23.54 -11.83
CA GLY A 175 -32.84 24.67 -12.73
C GLY A 175 -31.68 25.58 -12.31
N ALA A 176 -30.95 25.25 -11.24
CA ALA A 176 -29.76 26.02 -10.85
C ALA A 176 -28.63 25.84 -11.87
N LYS A 177 -28.02 26.96 -12.27
CA LYS A 177 -26.85 26.95 -13.15
C LYS A 177 -25.69 26.22 -12.49
N SER A 178 -24.93 25.49 -13.30
CA SER A 178 -23.67 24.88 -12.87
C SER A 178 -22.58 25.93 -12.74
N ARG A 179 -21.65 25.70 -11.81
CA ARG A 179 -20.44 26.50 -11.70
C ARG A 179 -19.61 26.33 -12.99
N PRO A 180 -19.08 27.39 -13.62
CA PRO A 180 -18.25 27.27 -14.82
C PRO A 180 -17.04 26.34 -14.62
N ILE A 181 -16.53 25.75 -15.69
CA ILE A 181 -15.42 24.78 -15.62
C ILE A 181 -14.14 25.42 -15.09
N LEU A 182 -13.77 26.59 -15.61
CA LEU A 182 -12.54 27.29 -15.26
C LEU A 182 -12.64 28.10 -13.96
N ASP A 183 -13.81 28.17 -13.34
CA ASP A 183 -14.02 28.86 -12.06
C ASP A 183 -12.97 28.43 -11.01
N PRO A 184 -12.24 29.37 -10.37
CA PRO A 184 -11.21 29.04 -9.37
C PRO A 184 -11.72 28.18 -8.20
N GLY A 185 -12.98 28.35 -7.80
CA GLY A 185 -13.63 27.56 -6.76
C GLY A 185 -14.05 26.17 -7.23
N ARG A 186 -13.94 25.83 -8.52
CA ARG A 186 -14.18 24.48 -9.04
C ARG A 186 -12.87 23.69 -9.08
N SER A 187 -12.78 22.59 -8.33
CA SER A 187 -11.58 21.74 -8.33
C SER A 187 -11.44 20.92 -9.62
N LEU A 188 -10.21 20.50 -9.94
CA LEU A 188 -9.95 19.57 -11.05
C LEU A 188 -10.76 18.28 -10.92
N GLY A 189 -10.81 17.69 -9.72
CA GLY A 189 -11.62 16.49 -9.46
C GLY A 189 -13.12 16.69 -9.73
N SER A 190 -13.66 17.88 -9.43
CA SER A 190 -15.05 18.22 -9.75
C SER A 190 -15.29 18.35 -11.26
N VAL A 191 -14.30 18.86 -12.01
CA VAL A 191 -14.35 18.90 -13.48
C VAL A 191 -14.26 17.48 -14.04
N MET A 192 -13.36 16.64 -13.53
CA MET A 192 -13.27 15.23 -13.95
C MET A 192 -14.60 14.49 -13.75
N ARG A 193 -15.20 14.59 -12.55
CA ARG A 193 -16.52 14.00 -12.28
C ARG A 193 -17.61 14.51 -13.24
N LEU A 194 -17.52 15.75 -13.73
CA LEU A 194 -18.48 16.30 -14.70
C LEU A 194 -18.44 15.58 -16.05
N TYR A 195 -17.27 15.04 -16.42
CA TYR A 195 -17.01 14.38 -17.70
C TYR A 195 -16.80 12.86 -17.56
N SER A 196 -17.15 12.31 -16.40
CA SER A 196 -17.21 10.88 -16.15
C SER A 196 -18.68 10.47 -16.01
N PRO A 197 -19.15 9.43 -16.73
CA PRO A 197 -20.51 8.94 -16.54
C PRO A 197 -20.76 8.54 -15.08
N SER A 198 -22.00 8.70 -14.62
CA SER A 198 -22.37 8.43 -13.23
C SER A 198 -23.85 8.08 -13.11
N ASP A 199 -24.18 7.19 -12.16
CA ASP A 199 -25.57 6.85 -11.82
C ASP A 199 -26.35 8.06 -11.30
N ASP A 200 -25.66 9.06 -10.74
CA ASP A 200 -26.23 10.33 -10.28
C ASP A 200 -26.72 11.21 -11.43
N PHE A 201 -26.24 10.94 -12.64
CA PHE A 201 -26.54 11.74 -13.83
C PHE A 201 -27.67 11.16 -14.66
N THR A 202 -28.37 12.02 -15.40
CA THR A 202 -29.41 11.59 -16.35
C THR A 202 -28.80 10.73 -17.46
N ASP A 203 -29.60 9.85 -18.04
CA ASP A 203 -29.10 8.93 -19.06
C ASP A 203 -28.69 9.70 -20.32
N GLU A 204 -29.43 10.76 -20.67
CA GLU A 204 -29.09 11.69 -21.77
C GLU A 204 -27.76 12.40 -21.51
N TYR A 205 -27.46 12.78 -20.26
CA TYR A 205 -26.20 13.42 -19.91
C TYR A 205 -25.03 12.44 -19.96
N ASN A 206 -25.24 11.20 -19.53
CA ASN A 206 -24.24 10.13 -19.64
C ASN A 206 -23.93 9.77 -21.10
N GLU A 207 -24.94 9.71 -21.98
CA GLU A 207 -24.76 9.55 -23.43
C GLU A 207 -23.97 10.71 -24.03
N PHE A 208 -24.34 11.96 -23.66
CA PHE A 208 -23.62 13.15 -24.06
C PHE A 208 -22.14 13.09 -23.66
N ILE A 209 -21.82 12.82 -22.39
CA ILE A 209 -20.42 12.68 -21.93
C ILE A 209 -19.68 11.58 -22.71
N SER A 210 -20.35 10.48 -23.00
CA SER A 210 -19.74 9.33 -23.69
C SER A 210 -19.43 9.63 -25.15
N SER A 211 -20.14 10.59 -25.77
CA SER A 211 -19.87 11.08 -27.12
C SER A 211 -18.65 12.01 -27.23
N ILE A 212 -18.21 12.61 -26.11
CA ILE A 212 -17.09 13.57 -26.11
C ILE A 212 -15.77 12.82 -26.35
N PRO A 213 -14.95 13.21 -27.35
CA PRO A 213 -13.66 12.58 -27.62
C PRO A 213 -12.70 12.63 -26.43
N ARG A 214 -11.89 11.59 -26.28
CA ARG A 214 -10.91 11.50 -25.17
C ARG A 214 -9.90 12.64 -25.18
N SER A 215 -9.37 13.02 -26.36
CA SER A 215 -8.43 14.14 -26.51
C SER A 215 -9.01 15.46 -25.99
N VAL A 216 -10.32 15.67 -26.14
CA VAL A 216 -11.03 16.84 -25.65
C VAL A 216 -11.16 16.83 -24.13
N LYS A 217 -11.53 15.70 -23.52
CA LYS A 217 -11.58 15.56 -22.04
C LYS A 217 -10.20 15.77 -21.42
N ASP A 218 -9.17 15.10 -21.96
CA ASP A 218 -7.79 15.23 -21.51
C ASP A 218 -7.28 16.67 -21.63
N PHE A 219 -7.64 17.36 -22.71
CA PHE A 219 -7.32 18.77 -22.86
C PHE A 219 -8.07 19.65 -21.86
N ILE A 220 -9.36 19.44 -21.61
CA ILE A 220 -10.11 20.20 -20.58
C ILE A 220 -9.45 20.05 -19.21
N PHE A 221 -9.03 18.84 -18.83
CA PHE A 221 -8.33 18.61 -17.56
C PHE A 221 -6.97 19.31 -17.53
N THR A 222 -6.24 19.27 -18.65
CA THR A 222 -4.97 19.99 -18.81
C THR A 222 -5.19 21.50 -18.73
N LEU A 223 -6.17 22.04 -19.43
CA LEU A 223 -6.52 23.46 -19.41
C LEU A 223 -6.92 23.87 -18.01
N LYS A 224 -7.83 23.15 -17.35
CA LYS A 224 -8.24 23.44 -15.96
C LYS A 224 -7.05 23.49 -15.02
N ARG A 225 -6.07 22.63 -15.24
CA ARG A 225 -4.87 22.55 -14.42
C ARG A 225 -3.92 23.73 -14.63
N TYR A 226 -3.78 24.18 -15.86
CA TYR A 226 -2.84 25.24 -16.24
C TYR A 226 -3.45 26.64 -16.15
N TRP A 227 -4.77 26.75 -16.27
CA TRP A 227 -5.48 28.02 -16.33
C TRP A 227 -5.28 28.83 -15.06
N LYS A 228 -5.12 30.13 -15.26
CA LYS A 228 -4.98 31.13 -14.20
C LYS A 228 -5.98 32.26 -14.42
N PRO A 229 -6.47 32.92 -13.35
CA PRO A 229 -7.44 34.00 -13.47
C PRO A 229 -7.02 35.13 -14.42
N ASP A 230 -5.73 35.44 -14.48
CA ASP A 230 -5.16 36.49 -15.34
C ASP A 230 -5.18 36.12 -16.84
N TRP A 231 -5.45 34.86 -17.20
CA TRP A 231 -5.61 34.47 -18.61
C TRP A 231 -6.95 34.94 -19.17
N GLY A 232 -7.94 35.15 -18.30
CA GLY A 232 -9.31 35.48 -18.72
C GLY A 232 -9.83 34.47 -19.74
N THR A 233 -10.32 34.99 -20.87
CA THR A 233 -10.80 34.21 -22.01
C THR A 233 -9.71 33.86 -23.03
N ASP A 234 -8.52 34.45 -22.94
CA ASP A 234 -7.39 34.22 -23.87
C ASP A 234 -6.53 33.03 -23.44
N TRP A 235 -7.19 31.90 -23.17
CA TRP A 235 -6.48 30.66 -22.86
C TRP A 235 -6.03 29.92 -24.13
N ARG A 236 -6.79 30.04 -25.24
CA ARG A 236 -6.53 29.30 -26.49
C ARG A 236 -5.16 29.63 -27.08
N SER A 237 -4.80 30.90 -27.15
CA SER A 237 -3.53 31.36 -27.76
C SER A 237 -2.27 30.78 -27.11
N ARG A 238 -2.40 30.25 -25.89
CA ARG A 238 -1.30 29.69 -25.10
C ARG A 238 -0.97 28.25 -25.47
N PHE A 239 -1.89 27.57 -26.15
CA PHE A 239 -1.74 26.19 -26.61
C PHE A 239 -1.62 26.12 -28.12
N ARG A 240 -0.83 25.19 -28.62
CA ARG A 240 -0.67 24.94 -30.06
C ARG A 240 -0.12 23.56 -30.34
N VAL A 241 -0.09 23.20 -31.62
CA VAL A 241 0.76 22.14 -32.17
C VAL A 241 1.77 22.77 -33.12
N ASP A 242 2.96 22.17 -33.24
CA ASP A 242 3.93 22.61 -34.25
C ASP A 242 3.51 22.12 -35.64
N ARG A 243 3.99 22.77 -36.71
CA ARG A 243 3.92 22.21 -38.06
C ARG A 243 5.16 21.36 -38.32
N VAL A 244 4.97 20.07 -38.59
CA VAL A 244 6.03 19.12 -38.88
C VAL A 244 5.93 18.73 -40.35
N ASN A 245 6.99 19.00 -41.12
CA ASN A 245 7.02 18.77 -42.57
C ASN A 245 5.86 19.46 -43.33
N GLY A 246 5.41 20.62 -42.84
CA GLY A 246 4.31 21.39 -43.44
C GLY A 246 2.92 21.02 -42.91
N GLU A 247 2.75 19.88 -42.25
CA GLU A 247 1.47 19.42 -41.71
C GLU A 247 1.33 19.74 -40.21
N PRO A 248 0.11 19.94 -39.69
CA PRO A 248 -0.12 20.05 -38.26
C PRO A 248 0.39 18.80 -37.54
N GLY A 249 1.26 18.99 -36.55
CA GLY A 249 1.67 17.94 -35.64
C GLY A 249 0.57 17.59 -34.63
N SER A 250 0.82 16.56 -33.84
CA SER A 250 -0.18 16.05 -32.88
C SER A 250 0.20 16.29 -31.43
N LEU A 251 1.35 16.90 -31.15
CA LEU A 251 1.85 17.07 -29.78
C LEU A 251 1.41 18.44 -29.24
N LEU A 252 0.61 18.43 -28.18
CA LEU A 252 0.18 19.66 -27.53
C LEU A 252 1.37 20.38 -26.92
N LYS A 253 1.49 21.68 -27.20
CA LYS A 253 2.51 22.55 -26.66
C LYS A 253 1.94 23.69 -25.84
N TYR A 254 2.66 24.04 -24.78
CA TYR A 254 2.42 25.22 -23.94
C TYR A 254 3.76 25.95 -23.73
N ARG A 255 3.87 27.24 -24.04
CA ARG A 255 5.13 28.01 -24.03
C ARG A 255 6.31 27.28 -24.72
N LEU A 256 6.15 26.90 -26.00
CA LEU A 256 7.16 26.21 -26.84
C LEU A 256 7.55 24.78 -26.42
N ALA A 257 7.15 24.31 -25.25
CA ALA A 257 7.43 22.96 -24.77
C ALA A 257 6.23 22.03 -24.95
N SER A 258 6.47 20.76 -25.24
CA SER A 258 5.44 19.72 -25.21
C SER A 258 4.85 19.61 -23.80
N VAL A 259 3.53 19.52 -23.73
CA VAL A 259 2.81 19.22 -22.48
C VAL A 259 3.01 17.74 -22.20
N MET A 260 3.69 17.42 -21.11
CA MET A 260 3.93 16.04 -20.69
C MET A 260 2.85 15.58 -19.71
N THR A 261 2.52 14.29 -19.77
CA THR A 261 1.69 13.57 -18.80
C THR A 261 2.41 12.29 -18.37
N SER A 262 1.98 11.74 -17.24
CA SER A 262 2.45 10.44 -16.78
C SER A 262 1.45 9.35 -17.10
N TYR A 263 1.97 8.17 -17.42
CA TYR A 263 1.24 6.95 -17.67
C TYR A 263 1.71 5.87 -16.70
N LEU A 264 0.83 4.93 -16.39
CA LEU A 264 1.15 3.74 -15.62
C LEU A 264 0.65 2.52 -16.40
N ARG A 265 1.49 1.49 -16.49
CA ARG A 265 1.07 0.20 -17.03
C ARG A 265 0.15 -0.49 -16.03
N VAL A 266 -0.99 -1.00 -16.50
CA VAL A 266 -1.85 -1.89 -15.72
C VAL A 266 -2.21 -3.12 -16.54
N GLY A 267 -1.29 -4.08 -16.52
CA GLY A 267 -1.37 -5.33 -17.26
C GLY A 267 -1.02 -5.22 -18.73
N PHE A 268 -1.30 -6.31 -19.44
CA PHE A 268 -0.92 -6.53 -20.84
C PHE A 268 -2.16 -6.90 -21.65
N GLU A 269 -2.15 -6.55 -22.93
CA GLU A 269 -3.06 -7.14 -23.92
C GLU A 269 -2.63 -8.58 -24.23
N GLN A 270 -3.50 -9.33 -24.92
CA GLN A 270 -3.27 -10.74 -25.21
C GLN A 270 -2.04 -10.97 -26.13
N ASP A 271 -1.68 -9.99 -26.95
CA ASP A 271 -0.47 -10.02 -27.78
C ASP A 271 0.82 -9.65 -27.00
N GLY A 272 0.70 -9.35 -25.70
CA GLY A 272 1.80 -8.94 -24.84
C GLY A 272 2.11 -7.45 -24.87
N SER A 273 1.37 -6.64 -25.63
CA SER A 273 1.52 -5.19 -25.60
C SER A 273 1.08 -4.59 -24.26
N TRP A 274 1.65 -3.44 -23.89
CA TRP A 274 1.39 -2.81 -22.59
C TRP A 274 0.06 -2.05 -22.59
N ARG A 275 -0.73 -2.23 -21.53
CA ARG A 275 -1.94 -1.44 -21.29
C ARG A 275 -1.57 -0.19 -20.48
N MET A 276 -1.39 0.93 -21.16
CA MET A 276 -0.92 2.19 -20.58
C MET A 276 -2.07 3.14 -20.27
N PHE A 277 -2.13 3.64 -19.04
CA PHE A 277 -3.21 4.53 -18.59
C PHE A 277 -2.68 5.87 -18.08
N SER A 278 -3.27 6.95 -18.57
CA SER A 278 -2.93 8.31 -18.15
C SER A 278 -3.30 8.52 -16.68
N LEU A 279 -2.35 8.99 -15.88
CA LEU A 279 -2.56 9.40 -14.50
C LEU A 279 -3.23 10.78 -14.46
N ARG A 280 -3.85 11.13 -13.33
CA ARG A 280 -4.41 12.47 -13.14
C ARG A 280 -3.33 13.53 -13.19
N LYS A 281 -3.69 14.72 -13.67
CA LYS A 281 -2.77 15.87 -13.78
C LYS A 281 -2.38 16.49 -12.43
N ASP A 282 -3.04 16.07 -11.35
CA ASP A 282 -2.74 16.42 -9.96
C ASP A 282 -2.21 15.22 -9.15
N PHE A 283 -1.97 14.07 -9.79
CA PHE A 283 -1.42 12.90 -9.11
C PHE A 283 0.11 13.00 -9.00
N ALA A 284 0.62 12.72 -7.81
CA ALA A 284 2.01 12.34 -7.60
C ALA A 284 2.06 11.01 -6.81
N PRO A 285 3.04 10.14 -7.06
CA PRO A 285 3.22 8.89 -6.30
C PRO A 285 3.25 9.14 -4.80
N ALA A 286 2.59 8.28 -4.03
CA ALA A 286 2.66 8.38 -2.58
C ALA A 286 4.09 8.15 -2.10
N THR A 287 4.51 8.91 -1.10
CA THR A 287 5.73 8.59 -0.37
C THR A 287 5.46 7.35 0.49
N LYS A 288 6.29 6.31 0.36
CA LYS A 288 6.15 5.06 1.12
C LYS A 288 7.32 4.94 2.09
N LEU A 289 6.99 4.61 3.33
CA LEU A 289 7.92 4.22 4.38
C LEU A 289 7.64 2.76 4.68
N GLN A 290 8.64 1.91 4.52
CA GLN A 290 8.48 0.47 4.72
C GLN A 290 8.35 0.17 6.21
N ARG A 291 7.39 -0.70 6.58
CA ARG A 291 7.17 -1.12 7.97
C ARG A 291 7.41 -2.61 8.20
N GLU A 292 7.25 -3.40 7.14
CA GLU A 292 7.30 -4.87 7.12
C GLU A 292 7.89 -5.32 5.78
N ASP A 293 8.51 -6.49 5.76
CA ASP A 293 8.86 -7.21 4.53
C ASP A 293 8.64 -8.72 4.71
N ASP A 294 9.58 -9.48 5.26
CA ASP A 294 9.48 -10.94 5.41
C ASP A 294 9.21 -11.40 6.84
N ILE A 295 10.10 -11.08 7.78
CA ILE A 295 9.95 -11.51 9.16
C ILE A 295 9.38 -10.38 10.00
N THR A 296 8.15 -10.57 10.48
CA THR A 296 7.41 -9.55 11.21
C THR A 296 6.93 -10.05 12.58
N ALA A 297 7.21 -9.26 13.62
CA ALA A 297 6.57 -9.40 14.93
C ALA A 297 5.34 -8.49 14.98
N SER A 298 4.22 -8.97 15.56
CA SER A 298 3.03 -8.15 15.73
C SER A 298 2.31 -8.41 17.05
N ILE A 299 1.55 -7.42 17.52
CA ILE A 299 0.76 -7.48 18.73
C ILE A 299 -0.62 -6.85 18.52
N THR A 300 -1.64 -7.46 19.11
CA THR A 300 -3.01 -6.93 19.18
C THR A 300 -3.24 -6.30 20.54
N VAL A 301 -3.50 -5.00 20.57
CA VAL A 301 -3.65 -4.21 21.80
C VAL A 301 -5.07 -3.64 21.89
N PRO A 302 -5.80 -3.84 23.00
CA PRO A 302 -7.13 -3.27 23.18
C PRO A 302 -7.10 -1.75 23.16
N ALA A 303 -8.09 -1.11 22.53
CA ALA A 303 -8.21 0.35 22.47
C ALA A 303 -8.16 1.01 23.85
N ALA A 304 -8.80 0.40 24.85
CA ALA A 304 -8.88 0.90 26.23
C ALA A 304 -7.52 1.01 26.94
N ARG A 305 -6.46 0.39 26.41
CA ARG A 305 -5.09 0.47 26.96
C ARG A 305 -4.23 1.55 26.31
N LEU A 306 -4.73 2.20 25.28
CA LEU A 306 -4.00 3.17 24.48
C LEU A 306 -4.57 4.56 24.73
N ASP A 307 -3.68 5.54 24.82
CA ASP A 307 -4.09 6.93 24.77
C ASP A 307 -4.50 7.29 23.34
N ARG A 308 -5.79 7.54 23.16
CA ARG A 308 -6.37 7.78 21.83
C ARG A 308 -5.91 9.09 21.19
N SER A 309 -5.38 10.02 21.99
CA SER A 309 -4.78 11.26 21.49
C SER A 309 -3.47 11.03 20.72
N LEU A 310 -2.83 9.87 20.89
CA LEU A 310 -1.56 9.53 20.23
C LEU A 310 -1.75 8.86 18.85
N MET A 311 -3.00 8.66 18.43
CA MET A 311 -3.38 7.95 17.20
C MET A 311 -4.18 8.84 16.26
N HIS A 312 -4.27 8.44 14.99
CA HIS A 312 -5.04 9.17 13.98
C HIS A 312 -6.51 9.36 14.44
N PRO A 313 -7.08 10.57 14.45
CA PRO A 313 -8.39 10.91 15.05
C PRO A 313 -9.58 10.11 14.51
N GLU A 314 -9.53 9.66 13.26
CA GLU A 314 -10.62 8.88 12.64
C GLU A 314 -10.37 7.37 12.58
N VAL A 315 -9.19 6.87 13.00
CA VAL A 315 -8.94 5.43 13.03
C VAL A 315 -9.51 4.88 14.32
N ASP A 316 -10.64 4.19 14.21
CA ASP A 316 -11.34 3.65 15.36
C ASP A 316 -11.53 2.14 15.20
N PHE A 317 -10.66 1.39 15.88
CA PHE A 317 -10.74 -0.06 15.99
C PHE A 317 -10.90 -0.46 17.46
N PRO A 318 -11.71 -1.49 17.79
CA PRO A 318 -11.84 -1.97 19.16
C PRO A 318 -10.54 -2.51 19.75
N SER A 319 -9.67 -3.05 18.89
CA SER A 319 -8.30 -3.43 19.19
C SER A 319 -7.42 -3.06 18.00
N TYR A 320 -6.16 -2.73 18.25
CA TYR A 320 -5.23 -2.25 17.24
C TYR A 320 -4.11 -3.26 17.03
N LYS A 321 -3.75 -3.53 15.78
CA LYS A 321 -2.54 -4.28 15.45
C LYS A 321 -1.37 -3.33 15.26
N PHE A 322 -0.29 -3.58 15.96
CA PHE A 322 1.03 -2.99 15.70
C PHE A 322 1.95 -4.07 15.17
N ALA A 323 2.81 -3.72 14.23
CA ALA A 323 3.77 -4.64 13.66
C ALA A 323 5.14 -3.96 13.48
N GLN A 324 6.18 -4.79 13.51
CA GLN A 324 7.56 -4.35 13.37
C GLN A 324 8.34 -5.41 12.59
N ASN A 325 9.07 -4.96 11.57
CA ASN A 325 10.04 -5.78 10.89
C ASN A 325 11.19 -6.18 11.85
N CYS A 326 11.43 -7.48 11.97
CA CYS A 326 12.46 -8.06 12.83
C CYS A 326 13.88 -7.97 12.23
N GLU A 327 13.96 -7.76 10.92
CA GLU A 327 15.20 -7.85 10.15
C GLU A 327 15.91 -6.48 10.12
N TYR A 328 17.24 -6.48 10.04
CA TYR A 328 18.03 -5.27 9.77
C TYR A 328 18.34 -5.12 8.27
N ARG A 329 18.53 -6.26 7.58
CA ARG A 329 18.74 -6.36 6.14
C ARG A 329 17.74 -7.34 5.53
N LEU A 330 17.33 -7.09 4.29
CA LEU A 330 16.35 -7.87 3.55
C LEU A 330 17.05 -8.73 2.50
N PHE A 331 16.77 -10.03 2.47
CA PHE A 331 17.44 -10.95 1.54
C PHE A 331 16.75 -10.98 0.17
N GLN A 332 16.92 -9.90 -0.58
CA GLN A 332 16.25 -9.64 -1.85
C GLN A 332 16.64 -10.65 -2.93
N ARG A 333 15.66 -10.96 -3.80
CA ARG A 333 15.86 -11.69 -5.06
C ARG A 333 15.51 -10.75 -6.23
N PRO A 334 16.50 -10.06 -6.82
CA PRO A 334 16.23 -9.05 -7.84
C PRO A 334 16.08 -9.68 -9.23
N ASP A 335 14.92 -10.29 -9.49
CA ASP A 335 14.64 -11.01 -10.74
C ASP A 335 14.81 -10.12 -11.99
N ASP A 336 14.44 -8.84 -11.90
CA ASP A 336 14.49 -7.91 -13.04
C ASP A 336 15.87 -7.26 -13.25
N ALA A 337 16.79 -7.33 -12.28
CA ALA A 337 18.10 -6.67 -12.34
C ALA A 337 19.07 -7.32 -13.34
N ILE A 338 18.70 -8.48 -13.89
CA ILE A 338 19.41 -9.08 -15.05
C ILE A 338 19.32 -8.16 -16.28
N HIS A 339 18.25 -7.36 -16.38
CA HIS A 339 18.08 -6.35 -17.41
C HIS A 339 18.74 -5.03 -16.97
N ARG A 340 19.89 -4.74 -17.58
CA ARG A 340 20.71 -3.55 -17.29
C ARG A 340 19.86 -2.27 -17.26
N GLY A 341 19.98 -1.51 -16.18
CA GLY A 341 19.31 -0.21 -15.99
C GLY A 341 17.83 -0.28 -15.62
N TYR A 342 17.23 -1.48 -15.59
CA TYR A 342 15.82 -1.65 -15.28
C TYR A 342 15.55 -1.49 -13.78
N ASP A 343 16.21 -2.31 -12.95
CA ASP A 343 16.10 -2.22 -11.49
C ASP A 343 17.14 -1.24 -10.93
N LYS A 344 16.77 0.04 -10.94
CA LYS A 344 17.63 1.14 -10.48
C LYS A 344 17.98 1.04 -9.00
N GLN A 345 17.06 0.54 -8.18
CA GLN A 345 17.30 0.39 -6.75
C GLN A 345 18.34 -0.71 -6.50
N THR A 346 18.19 -1.88 -7.14
CA THR A 346 19.19 -2.95 -7.03
C THR A 346 20.55 -2.50 -7.55
N GLU A 347 20.63 -1.84 -8.71
CA GLU A 347 21.93 -1.37 -9.22
C GLU A 347 22.58 -0.31 -8.33
N PHE A 348 21.78 0.58 -7.75
CA PHE A 348 22.26 1.52 -6.74
C PHE A 348 22.75 0.80 -5.48
N ASP A 349 22.02 -0.19 -4.99
CA ASP A 349 22.44 -0.98 -3.84
C ASP A 349 23.74 -1.73 -4.15
N PHE A 350 23.90 -2.31 -5.34
CA PHE A 350 25.13 -2.98 -5.77
C PHE A 350 26.35 -2.05 -5.81
N SER A 351 26.15 -0.76 -6.10
CA SER A 351 27.22 0.24 -6.11
C SER A 351 27.73 0.62 -4.71
N ARG A 352 27.01 0.21 -3.65
CA ARG A 352 27.37 0.51 -2.27
C ARG A 352 28.29 -0.56 -1.69
N GLY A 353 29.28 -0.12 -0.91
CA GLY A 353 30.14 -1.02 -0.13
C GLY A 353 29.41 -1.67 1.05
N GLY A 354 29.90 -2.82 1.51
CA GLY A 354 29.42 -3.49 2.74
C GLY A 354 28.19 -4.39 2.58
N ASN A 355 27.82 -4.70 1.34
CA ASN A 355 26.74 -5.65 1.02
C ASN A 355 27.22 -7.10 1.04
N PHE A 356 26.30 -8.00 1.36
CA PHE A 356 26.49 -9.44 1.23
C PHE A 356 25.78 -9.91 -0.04
N PHE A 357 26.49 -10.64 -0.89
CA PHE A 357 25.95 -11.17 -2.15
C PHE A 357 26.01 -12.70 -2.16
N SER A 358 25.07 -13.31 -2.86
CA SER A 358 25.03 -14.75 -3.10
C SER A 358 24.49 -15.02 -4.50
N ASN A 359 24.98 -16.07 -5.15
CA ASN A 359 24.58 -16.47 -6.51
C ASN A 359 24.83 -15.40 -7.60
N TYR A 360 25.98 -14.72 -7.55
CA TYR A 360 26.51 -13.89 -8.63
C TYR A 360 27.84 -14.44 -9.13
N GLU A 361 28.13 -14.27 -10.41
CA GLU A 361 29.44 -14.64 -10.97
C GLU A 361 30.52 -13.65 -10.49
N PRO A 362 31.61 -14.13 -9.86
CA PRO A 362 32.75 -13.28 -9.57
C PRO A 362 33.50 -12.99 -10.88
N LYS A 363 33.56 -11.72 -11.29
CA LYS A 363 34.20 -11.29 -12.53
C LYS A 363 35.61 -10.76 -12.28
N THR A 364 36.58 -11.24 -13.05
CA THR A 364 37.96 -10.71 -13.03
C THR A 364 38.03 -9.33 -13.67
N ARG A 365 39.16 -8.64 -13.50
CA ARG A 365 39.37 -7.31 -14.11
C ARG A 365 39.28 -7.35 -15.64
N GLU A 366 39.80 -8.40 -16.27
CA GLU A 366 39.71 -8.61 -17.72
C GLU A 366 38.26 -8.82 -18.18
N GLU A 367 37.47 -9.60 -17.44
CA GLU A 367 36.06 -9.80 -17.76
C GLU A 367 35.24 -8.52 -17.59
N VAL A 368 35.48 -7.75 -16.52
CA VAL A 368 34.80 -6.46 -16.33
C VAL A 368 35.24 -5.45 -17.39
N LYS A 369 36.52 -5.45 -17.79
CA LYS A 369 36.98 -4.63 -18.91
C LYS A 369 36.24 -4.98 -20.20
N ALA A 370 36.02 -6.26 -20.49
CA ALA A 370 35.21 -6.67 -21.65
C ALA A 370 33.74 -6.18 -21.55
N ILE A 371 33.17 -6.12 -20.34
CA ILE A 371 31.83 -5.53 -20.10
C ILE A 371 31.83 -4.03 -20.41
N VAL A 372 32.88 -3.30 -19.97
CA VAL A 372 33.02 -1.85 -20.21
C VAL A 372 33.27 -1.56 -21.70
N ASP A 373 34.10 -2.36 -22.36
CA ASP A 373 34.46 -2.21 -23.78
C ASP A 373 33.26 -2.48 -24.72
N ASP A 374 32.24 -3.25 -24.28
CA ASP A 374 30.92 -3.34 -24.93
C ASP A 374 30.09 -2.07 -24.64
N ALA A 375 30.58 -0.93 -25.15
CA ALA A 375 30.09 0.41 -24.82
C ALA A 375 28.57 0.57 -25.00
N ILE A 376 27.98 -0.10 -25.99
CA ILE A 376 26.53 -0.04 -26.26
C ILE A 376 25.74 -0.68 -25.11
N ARG A 377 26.10 -1.91 -24.71
CA ARG A 377 25.38 -2.59 -23.62
C ARG A 377 25.76 -2.03 -22.26
N PHE A 378 26.99 -1.53 -22.11
CA PHE A 378 27.45 -0.86 -20.90
C PHE A 378 26.63 0.39 -20.61
N ASP A 379 26.27 1.18 -21.64
CA ASP A 379 25.51 2.41 -21.44
C ASP A 379 24.14 2.19 -20.78
N TYR A 380 23.55 0.99 -20.96
CA TYR A 380 22.28 0.62 -20.35
C TYR A 380 22.34 0.48 -18.83
N PHE A 381 23.52 0.27 -18.21
CA PHE A 381 23.63 0.30 -16.75
C PHE A 381 23.35 1.70 -16.21
N THR A 382 22.79 1.77 -15.00
CA THR A 382 22.66 3.03 -14.26
C THR A 382 24.03 3.64 -13.96
N ALA A 383 24.08 4.96 -13.79
CA ALA A 383 25.32 5.67 -13.48
C ALA A 383 26.09 5.08 -12.28
N PRO A 384 25.46 4.74 -11.13
CA PRO A 384 26.18 4.16 -9.99
C PRO A 384 26.84 2.81 -10.31
N MET A 385 26.18 1.95 -11.09
CA MET A 385 26.76 0.68 -11.53
C MET A 385 27.92 0.90 -12.51
N LYS A 386 27.76 1.83 -13.46
CA LYS A 386 28.84 2.20 -14.40
C LYS A 386 30.07 2.71 -13.66
N GLU A 387 29.90 3.63 -12.72
CA GLU A 387 30.98 4.15 -11.87
C GLU A 387 31.68 3.05 -11.08
N THR A 388 30.91 2.10 -10.52
CA THR A 388 31.47 0.97 -9.76
C THR A 388 32.34 0.06 -10.63
N LEU A 389 31.86 -0.29 -11.83
CA LEU A 389 32.59 -1.18 -12.74
C LEU A 389 33.81 -0.47 -13.37
N LEU A 390 33.69 0.81 -13.72
CA LEU A 390 34.81 1.63 -14.20
C LEU A 390 35.89 1.77 -13.12
N GLY A 391 35.50 2.17 -11.90
CA GLY A 391 36.43 2.31 -10.78
C GLY A 391 37.12 0.99 -10.43
N PHE A 392 36.43 -0.14 -10.60
CA PHE A 392 37.08 -1.45 -10.52
C PHE A 392 38.13 -1.62 -11.62
N VAL A 393 37.81 -1.41 -12.90
CA VAL A 393 38.77 -1.55 -14.00
C VAL A 393 39.99 -0.64 -13.84
N GLU A 394 39.80 0.57 -13.33
CA GLU A 394 40.86 1.57 -13.09
C GLU A 394 41.73 1.26 -11.86
N SER A 395 41.27 0.41 -10.93
CA SER A 395 42.02 0.06 -9.73
C SER A 395 43.22 -0.85 -10.01
N GLU A 396 44.39 -0.53 -9.44
CA GLU A 396 45.65 -1.21 -9.75
C GLU A 396 45.78 -2.62 -9.14
N SER A 397 45.16 -2.90 -7.99
CA SER A 397 45.40 -4.18 -7.28
C SER A 397 44.26 -4.73 -6.41
N SER A 398 43.29 -3.91 -6.00
CA SER A 398 42.17 -4.38 -5.16
C SER A 398 40.87 -3.60 -5.43
N PRO A 399 39.69 -4.24 -5.34
CA PRO A 399 39.47 -5.66 -5.04
C PRO A 399 39.85 -6.58 -6.21
N SER A 400 39.96 -7.90 -5.97
CA SER A 400 40.33 -8.89 -7.00
C SER A 400 39.18 -9.28 -7.95
N TYR A 401 37.93 -9.10 -7.50
CA TYR A 401 36.73 -9.42 -8.25
C TYR A 401 35.70 -8.29 -8.12
N ALA A 402 34.84 -8.18 -9.13
CA ALA A 402 33.60 -7.43 -9.04
C ALA A 402 32.43 -8.34 -9.42
N ILE A 403 31.22 -7.87 -9.14
CA ILE A 403 29.99 -8.51 -9.58
C ILE A 403 29.14 -7.48 -10.31
N SER A 404 28.20 -7.96 -11.12
CA SER A 404 27.32 -7.12 -11.91
C SER A 404 25.89 -7.63 -11.77
N SER A 405 24.93 -6.72 -11.68
CA SER A 405 23.48 -7.04 -11.63
C SER A 405 23.05 -7.95 -12.78
N ALA A 406 23.63 -7.76 -13.96
CA ALA A 406 23.33 -8.50 -15.17
C ALA A 406 23.96 -9.91 -15.26
N HIS A 407 24.77 -10.31 -14.28
CA HIS A 407 25.54 -11.57 -14.33
C HIS A 407 25.34 -12.42 -13.06
N PRO A 408 24.14 -13.01 -12.87
CA PRO A 408 23.94 -14.06 -11.87
C PRO A 408 24.89 -15.23 -12.07
N ARG A 409 25.10 -16.02 -11.02
CA ARG A 409 25.91 -17.25 -11.05
C ARG A 409 25.42 -18.19 -12.13
N MET A 410 26.33 -18.78 -12.89
CA MET A 410 26.06 -19.84 -13.84
C MET A 410 25.90 -21.18 -13.11
N VAL A 411 24.77 -21.84 -13.32
CA VAL A 411 24.44 -23.17 -12.82
C VAL A 411 24.09 -24.03 -14.04
N ASP A 412 24.87 -25.08 -14.27
CA ASP A 412 24.72 -25.97 -15.43
C ASP A 412 24.63 -25.23 -16.78
N GLY A 413 25.43 -24.17 -16.93
CA GLY A 413 25.53 -23.38 -18.16
C GLY A 413 24.44 -22.32 -18.34
N SER A 414 23.52 -22.14 -17.38
CA SER A 414 22.49 -21.09 -17.40
C SER A 414 22.61 -20.14 -16.20
N PRO A 415 22.27 -18.85 -16.32
CA PRO A 415 22.21 -17.96 -15.16
C PRO A 415 21.20 -18.46 -14.12
N SER A 416 21.57 -18.38 -12.84
CA SER A 416 20.71 -18.76 -11.74
C SER A 416 19.46 -17.89 -11.69
N GLU A 417 18.29 -18.51 -11.54
CA GLU A 417 17.00 -17.83 -11.27
C GLU A 417 16.84 -17.38 -9.81
N ASN A 418 17.89 -17.51 -8.98
CA ASN A 418 17.88 -17.11 -7.58
C ASN A 418 19.10 -16.24 -7.21
N PRO A 419 19.36 -15.13 -7.92
CA PRO A 419 20.36 -14.15 -7.50
C PRO A 419 19.95 -13.53 -6.17
N ARG A 420 20.90 -13.25 -5.26
CA ARG A 420 20.57 -12.73 -3.93
C ARG A 420 21.55 -11.69 -3.43
N TYR A 421 21.02 -10.74 -2.66
CA TYR A 421 21.83 -9.83 -1.85
C TYR A 421 21.09 -9.41 -0.59
N LEU A 422 21.83 -9.00 0.45
CA LEU A 422 21.26 -8.41 1.65
C LEU A 422 21.19 -6.89 1.50
N GLN A 423 20.00 -6.40 1.16
CA GLN A 423 19.67 -4.97 1.09
C GLN A 423 19.57 -4.37 2.50
N ASN A 424 20.18 -3.23 2.76
CA ASN A 424 19.86 -2.48 3.98
C ASN A 424 18.39 -2.06 3.96
N ARG A 425 17.70 -2.17 5.09
CA ARG A 425 16.31 -1.75 5.20
C ARG A 425 16.14 -0.29 4.75
N PRO A 426 15.26 0.01 3.78
CA PRO A 426 15.12 1.36 3.23
C PRO A 426 14.74 2.43 4.27
N ASP A 427 14.03 2.08 5.34
CA ASP A 427 13.70 3.02 6.42
C ASP A 427 14.94 3.48 7.22
N LEU A 428 15.96 2.63 7.32
CA LEU A 428 17.23 2.97 7.98
C LEU A 428 18.13 3.84 7.10
N GLU A 429 17.99 3.72 5.79
CA GLU A 429 18.72 4.50 4.77
C GLU A 429 18.08 5.87 4.52
N ASN A 430 16.84 6.06 4.97
CA ASN A 430 16.10 7.32 4.81
C ASN A 430 15.56 7.85 6.16
N PRO A 431 16.45 8.13 7.15
CA PRO A 431 16.02 8.62 8.47
C PRO A 431 15.31 9.98 8.38
N ARG A 432 15.65 10.81 7.38
CA ARG A 432 14.96 12.08 7.11
C ARG A 432 13.51 11.87 6.69
N GLY A 433 13.24 10.87 5.85
CA GLY A 433 11.88 10.50 5.45
C GLY A 433 11.04 9.99 6.64
N GLU A 434 11.63 9.17 7.50
CA GLU A 434 11.00 8.73 8.76
C GLU A 434 10.69 9.90 9.68
N TYR A 435 11.65 10.82 9.86
CA TYR A 435 11.46 12.04 10.65
C TYR A 435 10.32 12.91 10.10
N LEU A 436 10.30 13.16 8.79
CA LEU A 436 9.22 13.91 8.15
C LEU A 436 7.86 13.22 8.32
N GLY A 437 7.78 11.89 8.15
CA GLY A 437 6.56 11.13 8.37
C GLY A 437 6.04 11.29 9.81
N GLU A 438 6.94 11.21 10.80
CA GLU A 438 6.66 11.38 12.22
C GLU A 438 6.18 12.80 12.55
N ILE A 439 6.91 13.84 12.11
CA ILE A 439 6.55 15.24 12.30
C ILE A 439 5.22 15.58 11.64
N GLY A 440 4.96 15.05 10.44
CA GLY A 440 3.69 15.24 9.75
C GLY A 440 2.52 14.72 10.60
N ALA A 441 2.60 13.47 11.03
CA ALA A 441 1.57 12.86 11.85
C ALA A 441 1.43 13.54 13.23
N ARG A 442 2.56 13.93 13.83
CA ARG A 442 2.58 14.66 15.11
C ARG A 442 1.79 15.96 15.04
N LEU A 443 2.07 16.79 14.03
CA LEU A 443 1.41 18.08 13.84
C LEU A 443 -0.09 17.89 13.57
N TYR A 444 -0.43 16.98 12.66
CA TYR A 444 -1.82 16.68 12.33
C TYR A 444 -2.64 16.20 13.52
N ARG A 445 -2.04 15.36 14.38
CA ARG A 445 -2.69 14.80 15.59
C ARG A 445 -2.55 15.69 16.83
N ARG A 446 -1.80 16.79 16.74
CA ARG A 446 -1.48 17.69 17.86
C ARG A 446 -0.79 16.96 19.04
N ILE A 447 0.17 16.09 18.74
CA ILE A 447 0.88 15.30 19.76
C ILE A 447 2.08 16.08 20.31
N PRO A 448 2.16 16.33 21.63
CA PRO A 448 3.31 17.02 22.25
C PRO A 448 4.64 16.29 22.04
N SER A 449 5.75 17.02 21.81
CA SER A 449 7.06 16.50 21.40
C SER A 449 7.64 15.35 22.24
N GLU A 450 7.28 15.27 23.51
CA GLU A 450 7.72 14.25 24.47
C GLU A 450 6.91 12.95 24.40
N LYS A 451 5.77 12.96 23.70
CA LYS A 451 4.90 11.79 23.53
C LYS A 451 5.20 11.03 22.24
N PRO A 452 5.04 9.70 22.21
CA PRO A 452 5.21 8.90 21.01
C PRO A 452 4.03 9.09 20.04
N VAL A 453 4.31 8.92 18.74
CA VAL A 453 3.29 8.87 17.68
C VAL A 453 2.97 7.40 17.38
N LEU A 454 1.76 6.94 17.69
CA LEU A 454 1.38 5.54 17.52
C LEU A 454 0.77 5.31 16.13
N ASN A 455 1.32 4.35 15.38
CA ASN A 455 0.91 4.04 14.01
C ASN A 455 0.43 2.59 13.86
N PRO A 456 -0.84 2.28 14.21
CA PRO A 456 -1.38 0.95 14.02
C PRO A 456 -1.65 0.64 12.54
N VAL A 457 -1.83 -0.63 12.22
CA VAL A 457 -2.30 -1.09 10.90
C VAL A 457 -3.66 -0.46 10.59
N HIS A 458 -3.82 0.06 9.37
CA HIS A 458 -5.08 0.65 8.91
C HIS A 458 -5.86 -0.29 7.98
N ALA A 459 -5.14 -1.05 7.15
CA ALA A 459 -5.72 -1.89 6.11
C ALA A 459 -4.94 -3.18 5.94
N VAL A 460 -5.65 -4.29 5.73
CA VAL A 460 -5.06 -5.60 5.44
C VAL A 460 -5.37 -5.95 3.98
N LEU A 461 -4.32 -5.99 3.15
CA LEU A 461 -4.40 -6.10 1.70
C LEU A 461 -3.59 -7.31 1.21
N PRO A 462 -3.97 -8.56 1.56
CA PRO A 462 -3.23 -9.76 1.16
C PRO A 462 -3.15 -9.89 -0.38
N GLY A 463 -2.12 -10.57 -0.87
CA GLY A 463 -1.93 -10.82 -2.30
C GLY A 463 -2.21 -12.26 -2.68
N ARG A 464 -2.76 -12.47 -3.87
CA ARG A 464 -2.96 -13.80 -4.46
C ARG A 464 -2.19 -13.92 -5.77
N ARG A 465 -1.43 -15.00 -5.93
CA ARG A 465 -0.83 -15.36 -7.22
C ARG A 465 -1.81 -16.21 -8.01
N ASN A 466 -2.39 -15.61 -9.04
CA ASN A 466 -3.29 -16.27 -9.96
C ASN A 466 -2.53 -16.73 -11.21
N ASN A 467 -2.98 -17.82 -11.82
CA ASN A 467 -2.43 -18.32 -13.08
C ASN A 467 -3.51 -18.94 -13.98
N PRO A 468 -3.36 -18.83 -15.32
CA PRO A 468 -4.11 -19.67 -16.25
C PRO A 468 -3.71 -21.14 -16.08
N PRO A 469 -4.50 -22.09 -16.60
CA PRO A 469 -4.06 -23.47 -16.73
C PRO A 469 -2.85 -23.56 -17.69
N ASP A 470 -1.89 -24.42 -17.35
CA ASP A 470 -0.82 -24.83 -18.26
C ASP A 470 -0.83 -26.35 -18.32
N ARG A 471 -1.44 -26.87 -19.40
CA ARG A 471 -1.61 -28.32 -19.59
C ARG A 471 -0.29 -29.04 -19.81
N ASN A 472 0.74 -28.37 -20.36
CA ASN A 472 2.06 -28.95 -20.58
C ASN A 472 2.81 -29.10 -19.25
N ALA A 473 2.74 -28.08 -18.39
CA ALA A 473 3.32 -28.12 -17.05
C ALA A 473 2.44 -28.86 -16.02
N LYS A 474 1.28 -29.39 -16.43
CA LYS A 474 0.26 -30.01 -15.56
C LYS A 474 -0.20 -29.09 -14.43
N ILE A 475 -0.29 -27.79 -14.70
CA ILE A 475 -0.78 -26.77 -13.78
C ILE A 475 -2.26 -26.51 -14.09
N GLY A 476 -3.12 -26.67 -13.09
CA GLY A 476 -4.55 -26.36 -13.20
C GLY A 476 -4.85 -24.86 -13.15
N ALA A 477 -6.06 -24.49 -13.56
CA ALA A 477 -6.53 -23.10 -13.50
C ALA A 477 -6.61 -22.61 -12.05
N LEU A 478 -6.17 -21.37 -11.78
CA LEU A 478 -6.21 -20.75 -10.44
C LEU A 478 -6.46 -19.23 -10.50
N ALA A 479 -7.17 -18.74 -11.53
CA ALA A 479 -7.41 -17.32 -11.75
C ALA A 479 -8.92 -16.90 -11.76
N PRO A 480 -9.76 -17.32 -10.79
CA PRO A 480 -11.17 -16.92 -10.78
C PRO A 480 -11.39 -15.53 -10.15
N PHE A 481 -10.36 -14.94 -9.53
CA PHE A 481 -10.42 -13.63 -8.91
C PHE A 481 -10.30 -12.51 -9.95
N GLY A 482 -11.13 -11.48 -9.80
CA GLY A 482 -10.93 -10.16 -10.40
C GLY A 482 -9.76 -9.41 -9.75
N PRO A 483 -9.57 -8.11 -10.04
CA PRO A 483 -8.41 -7.36 -9.56
C PRO A 483 -8.34 -7.24 -8.02
N ILE A 484 -9.49 -7.03 -7.37
CA ILE A 484 -9.62 -6.91 -5.92
C ILE A 484 -10.87 -7.64 -5.47
N HIS A 485 -10.73 -8.47 -4.44
CA HIS A 485 -11.85 -9.13 -3.76
C HIS A 485 -11.88 -8.77 -2.27
N TYR A 486 -13.07 -8.59 -1.72
CA TYR A 486 -13.30 -8.57 -0.29
C TYR A 486 -13.80 -9.94 0.16
N GLN A 487 -13.19 -10.51 1.20
CA GLN A 487 -13.67 -11.76 1.79
C GLN A 487 -14.01 -11.50 3.25
N GLU A 488 -15.21 -11.91 3.65
CA GLU A 488 -15.57 -11.99 5.07
C GLU A 488 -14.64 -13.00 5.77
N LEU A 489 -14.53 -12.92 7.10
CA LEU A 489 -13.54 -13.70 7.85
C LEU A 489 -13.58 -15.22 7.59
N PRO A 490 -14.74 -15.89 7.45
CA PRO A 490 -14.77 -17.32 7.14
C PRO A 490 -14.07 -17.64 5.81
N GLU A 491 -14.45 -16.98 4.71
CA GLU A 491 -13.85 -17.19 3.39
C GLU A 491 -12.38 -16.78 3.34
N LEU A 492 -12.03 -15.65 3.98
CA LEU A 492 -10.65 -15.19 4.08
C LEU A 492 -9.77 -16.22 4.79
N PHE A 493 -10.29 -16.85 5.86
CA PHE A 493 -9.56 -17.88 6.59
C PHE A 493 -9.48 -19.21 5.85
N MET A 494 -10.45 -19.57 5.00
CA MET A 494 -10.27 -20.71 4.09
C MET A 494 -9.04 -20.52 3.20
N ASP A 495 -8.85 -19.29 2.70
CA ASP A 495 -7.70 -18.93 1.89
C ASP A 495 -6.40 -18.87 2.69
N PHE A 496 -6.42 -18.32 3.91
CA PHE A 496 -5.23 -18.27 4.77
C PHE A 496 -4.79 -19.65 5.26
N ILE A 497 -5.73 -20.55 5.56
CA ILE A 497 -5.44 -21.94 5.92
C ILE A 497 -4.77 -22.66 4.74
N ALA A 498 -5.32 -22.48 3.53
CA ALA A 498 -4.85 -23.19 2.35
C ALA A 498 -3.61 -22.57 1.67
N SER A 499 -3.45 -21.24 1.70
CA SER A 499 -2.36 -20.48 1.07
C SER A 499 -1.98 -21.03 -0.32
N LEU A 500 -2.93 -20.91 -1.24
CA LEU A 500 -2.96 -21.60 -2.53
C LEU A 500 -1.96 -21.04 -3.54
N THR A 501 -1.30 -21.92 -4.30
CA THR A 501 -0.39 -21.54 -5.39
C THR A 501 -0.46 -22.53 -6.56
N GLY A 502 -0.34 -22.04 -7.79
CA GLY A 502 -0.23 -22.91 -8.97
C GLY A 502 1.14 -23.57 -9.15
N LYS A 503 2.14 -23.23 -8.33
CA LYS A 503 3.43 -23.93 -8.30
C LYS A 503 3.30 -25.23 -7.50
N SER A 504 3.95 -26.30 -7.95
CA SER A 504 3.98 -27.62 -7.30
C SER A 504 2.57 -28.18 -7.00
N PRO A 505 1.76 -28.45 -8.03
CA PRO A 505 0.38 -28.93 -7.87
C PRO A 505 0.33 -30.28 -7.13
N SER A 506 -0.73 -30.48 -6.35
CA SER A 506 -1.01 -31.76 -5.69
C SER A 506 -1.69 -32.73 -6.65
N THR A 507 -1.82 -34.01 -6.27
CA THR A 507 -2.54 -35.01 -7.08
C THR A 507 -4.02 -34.67 -7.30
N THR A 508 -4.58 -33.82 -6.45
CA THR A 508 -6.01 -33.52 -6.34
C THR A 508 -6.35 -32.02 -6.45
N GLY A 509 -5.38 -31.15 -6.75
CA GLY A 509 -5.62 -29.70 -6.86
C GLY A 509 -4.36 -28.86 -6.97
N ALA A 510 -4.45 -27.59 -6.54
CA ALA A 510 -3.34 -26.66 -6.49
C ALA A 510 -2.30 -27.06 -5.43
N GLY A 511 -1.14 -26.39 -5.46
CA GLY A 511 -0.16 -26.43 -4.38
C GLY A 511 -0.60 -25.56 -3.20
N SER A 512 -0.01 -25.82 -2.03
CA SER A 512 -0.23 -25.07 -0.78
C SER A 512 1.11 -24.70 -0.16
N GLU A 513 1.25 -23.45 0.31
CA GLU A 513 2.39 -23.01 1.13
C GLU A 513 2.15 -23.25 2.64
N GLY A 514 1.07 -23.96 3.00
CA GLY A 514 0.62 -24.17 4.37
C GLY A 514 0.02 -22.93 5.02
N ALA A 515 -0.54 -23.09 6.23
CA ALA A 515 -1.25 -22.02 6.92
C ALA A 515 -0.43 -20.72 6.99
N LEU A 516 -1.06 -19.61 6.62
CA LEU A 516 -0.50 -18.26 6.65
C LEU A 516 0.79 -18.10 5.82
N THR A 517 1.04 -18.96 4.83
CA THR A 517 2.33 -19.08 4.09
C THR A 517 3.53 -19.47 4.97
N LYS A 518 3.26 -20.07 6.13
CA LYS A 518 4.27 -20.43 7.14
C LYS A 518 4.56 -21.92 7.23
N GLY A 519 4.07 -22.75 6.31
CA GLY A 519 4.32 -24.20 6.32
C GLY A 519 5.80 -24.56 6.50
N PRO A 520 6.73 -23.97 5.72
CA PRO A 520 8.17 -24.24 5.86
C PRO A 520 8.84 -23.62 7.11
N PHE A 521 8.13 -22.78 7.86
CA PHE A 521 8.70 -21.93 8.91
C PHE A 521 8.04 -22.13 10.28
N ASN A 522 7.13 -23.09 10.40
CA ASN A 522 6.41 -23.38 11.64
C ASN A 522 6.73 -24.79 12.15
N MET A 523 7.39 -24.86 13.31
CA MET A 523 7.77 -26.12 13.96
C MET A 523 6.72 -26.59 14.98
N LEU A 524 5.56 -25.94 15.04
CA LEU A 524 4.42 -26.26 15.91
C LEU A 524 3.19 -26.64 15.07
N LEU A 525 2.13 -27.10 15.74
CA LEU A 525 0.84 -27.31 15.08
C LEU A 525 0.34 -25.98 14.47
N PRO A 526 0.05 -25.92 13.15
CA PRO A 526 -0.35 -24.67 12.49
C PRO A 526 -1.61 -24.03 13.06
N VAL A 527 -2.49 -24.83 13.69
CA VAL A 527 -3.72 -24.37 14.34
C VAL A 527 -3.47 -23.31 15.41
N VAL A 528 -2.33 -23.35 16.12
CA VAL A 528 -1.97 -22.36 17.14
C VAL A 528 -1.86 -20.96 16.52
N ASP A 529 -1.19 -20.87 15.37
CA ASP A 529 -1.03 -19.64 14.61
C ASP A 529 -2.35 -19.17 14.01
N LEU A 530 -3.17 -20.09 13.50
CA LEU A 530 -4.49 -19.80 12.95
C LEU A 530 -5.45 -19.27 14.02
N ASN A 531 -5.46 -19.86 15.22
CA ASN A 531 -6.23 -19.38 16.38
C ASN A 531 -5.85 -17.93 16.71
N ALA A 532 -4.55 -17.65 16.82
CA ALA A 532 -4.04 -16.31 17.13
C ALA A 532 -4.36 -15.30 16.01
N ALA A 533 -4.18 -15.69 14.75
CA ALA A 533 -4.50 -14.86 13.60
C ALA A 533 -5.99 -14.52 13.57
N LEU A 534 -6.88 -15.53 13.62
CA LEU A 534 -8.32 -15.33 13.55
C LEU A 534 -8.83 -14.42 14.67
N LEU A 535 -8.37 -14.66 15.90
CA LEU A 535 -8.66 -13.78 17.02
C LEU A 535 -8.19 -12.35 16.78
N SER A 536 -7.00 -12.14 16.22
CA SER A 536 -6.52 -10.80 15.92
C SER A 536 -7.44 -10.07 14.95
N TYR A 537 -8.00 -10.74 13.94
CA TYR A 537 -8.95 -10.13 13.00
C TYR A 537 -10.27 -9.82 13.71
N ILE A 538 -10.87 -10.79 14.41
CA ILE A 538 -12.16 -10.63 15.09
C ILE A 538 -12.11 -9.52 16.14
N LEU A 539 -11.09 -9.52 17.01
CA LEU A 539 -10.98 -8.57 18.12
C LEU A 539 -10.69 -7.14 17.67
N SER A 540 -10.07 -6.99 16.50
CA SER A 540 -9.73 -5.68 15.92
C SER A 540 -10.79 -5.17 14.93
N GLY A 541 -11.63 -6.05 14.39
CA GLY A 541 -12.53 -5.72 13.27
C GLY A 541 -11.78 -5.38 11.99
N TYR A 542 -10.66 -6.06 11.73
CA TYR A 542 -9.93 -5.91 10.46
C TYR A 542 -10.61 -6.72 9.36
N GLU A 543 -10.61 -6.14 8.17
CA GLU A 543 -11.21 -6.69 6.96
C GLU A 543 -10.11 -6.99 5.94
N GLY A 544 -10.25 -8.07 5.16
CA GLY A 544 -9.25 -8.50 4.18
C GLY A 544 -9.67 -8.22 2.75
N PHE A 545 -8.83 -7.48 2.01
CA PHE A 545 -9.00 -7.24 0.57
C PHE A 545 -7.88 -7.87 -0.24
N SER A 546 -8.16 -9.01 -0.86
CA SER A 546 -7.22 -9.77 -1.69
C SER A 546 -6.96 -9.07 -3.01
N THR A 547 -5.68 -8.82 -3.35
CA THR A 547 -5.26 -8.22 -4.62
C THR A 547 -4.66 -9.25 -5.56
N ALA A 548 -5.07 -9.25 -6.84
CA ALA A 548 -4.53 -10.15 -7.85
C ALA A 548 -3.07 -9.82 -8.21
N ALA A 549 -2.27 -10.86 -8.42
CA ALA A 549 -0.95 -10.83 -9.02
C ALA A 549 -0.81 -12.00 -10.01
N GLY A 550 0.09 -11.86 -10.99
CA GLY A 550 0.22 -12.77 -12.11
C GLY A 550 -0.83 -12.50 -13.18
N TYR A 551 -2.06 -12.96 -12.95
CA TYR A 551 -3.16 -12.93 -13.92
C TYR A 551 -4.50 -12.51 -13.31
N VAL A 552 -5.40 -12.01 -14.16
CA VAL A 552 -6.83 -11.83 -13.88
C VAL A 552 -7.61 -12.59 -14.94
N GLY A 553 -8.24 -13.71 -14.55
CA GLY A 553 -8.71 -14.72 -15.50
C GLY A 553 -7.56 -15.36 -16.29
N PRO A 554 -7.88 -16.22 -17.27
CA PRO A 554 -6.86 -16.92 -18.06
C PRO A 554 -6.17 -16.04 -19.12
N LYS A 555 -6.73 -14.88 -19.49
CA LYS A 555 -6.24 -14.08 -20.63
C LYS A 555 -5.38 -12.88 -20.23
N PHE A 556 -5.74 -12.18 -19.16
CA PHE A 556 -5.07 -10.92 -18.83
C PHE A 556 -3.92 -11.13 -17.84
N LYS A 557 -2.70 -11.07 -18.34
CA LYS A 557 -1.50 -10.95 -17.50
C LYS A 557 -1.48 -9.57 -16.85
N VAL A 558 -1.29 -9.53 -15.53
CA VAL A 558 -1.18 -8.29 -14.75
C VAL A 558 0.16 -8.15 -14.02
N ALA A 559 0.98 -9.19 -14.00
CA ALA A 559 2.24 -9.23 -13.26
C ALA A 559 2.05 -8.73 -11.81
N HIS A 560 2.66 -7.61 -11.42
CA HIS A 560 2.48 -6.98 -10.12
C HIS A 560 1.78 -5.61 -10.19
N ASP A 561 1.27 -5.21 -11.36
CA ASP A 561 0.76 -3.85 -11.59
C ASP A 561 -0.44 -3.53 -10.67
N VAL A 562 -1.33 -4.50 -10.45
CA VAL A 562 -2.45 -4.38 -9.48
C VAL A 562 -1.92 -4.26 -8.04
N SER A 563 -0.90 -5.04 -7.68
CA SER A 563 -0.30 -4.98 -6.34
C SER A 563 0.37 -3.62 -6.05
N LEU A 564 0.96 -2.99 -7.07
CA LEU A 564 1.61 -1.67 -6.95
C LEU A 564 0.61 -0.52 -6.82
N VAL A 565 -0.50 -0.57 -7.56
CA VAL A 565 -1.47 0.54 -7.61
C VAL A 565 -2.46 0.55 -6.44
N VAL A 566 -2.79 -0.61 -5.87
CA VAL A 566 -3.80 -0.71 -4.80
C VAL A 566 -3.46 0.17 -3.59
N PRO A 567 -2.22 0.22 -3.05
CA PRO A 567 -1.87 1.12 -1.95
C PRO A 567 -2.08 2.60 -2.28
N GLU A 568 -1.92 3.00 -3.56
CA GLU A 568 -2.14 4.37 -4.01
C GLU A 568 -3.62 4.73 -4.00
N VAL A 569 -4.48 3.82 -4.48
CA VAL A 569 -5.94 3.98 -4.45
C VAL A 569 -6.42 3.99 -2.99
N TRP A 570 -6.01 2.98 -2.21
CA TRP A 570 -6.49 2.79 -0.83
C TRP A 570 -6.13 3.95 0.08
N SER A 571 -4.89 4.45 -0.01
CA SER A 571 -4.44 5.59 0.80
C SER A 571 -5.16 6.90 0.46
N ARG A 572 -5.78 6.99 -0.73
CA ARG A 572 -6.57 8.14 -1.19
C ARG A 572 -8.07 7.98 -0.95
N MET A 573 -8.53 6.84 -0.41
CA MET A 573 -9.90 6.68 0.09
C MET A 573 -10.03 7.32 1.47
N PHE A 574 -11.18 7.92 1.79
CA PHE A 574 -11.51 8.29 3.18
C PHE A 574 -11.68 7.02 4.01
N LEU A 575 -11.48 7.10 5.33
CA LEU A 575 -11.49 5.91 6.18
C LEU A 575 -12.84 5.22 6.22
N TYR A 576 -13.95 5.98 6.17
CA TYR A 576 -15.29 5.41 6.09
C TYR A 576 -15.57 4.72 4.75
N GLU A 577 -14.97 5.19 3.65
CA GLU A 577 -15.14 4.60 2.31
C GLU A 577 -14.47 3.23 2.18
N ARG A 578 -13.53 2.91 3.06
CA ARG A 578 -12.81 1.62 3.07
C ARG A 578 -13.59 0.52 3.80
N LYS A 579 -14.69 0.85 4.46
CA LYS A 579 -15.49 -0.11 5.23
C LYS A 579 -16.32 -0.98 4.27
N PRO A 580 -16.28 -2.32 4.38
CA PRO A 580 -17.07 -3.19 3.51
C PRO A 580 -18.57 -2.87 3.53
N ALA A 581 -19.13 -2.53 4.69
CA ALA A 581 -20.55 -2.15 4.81
C ALA A 581 -20.92 -0.96 3.90
N PHE A 582 -20.07 0.08 3.85
CA PHE A 582 -20.24 1.21 2.93
C PHE A 582 -20.11 0.75 1.47
N LEU A 583 -19.05 -0.02 1.18
CA LEU A 583 -18.79 -0.49 -0.17
C LEU A 583 -19.91 -1.38 -0.73
N ILE A 584 -20.52 -2.23 0.10
CA ILE A 584 -21.65 -3.09 -0.27
C ILE A 584 -22.92 -2.24 -0.44
N ALA A 585 -23.25 -1.41 0.55
CA ALA A 585 -24.48 -0.61 0.54
C ALA A 585 -24.57 0.34 -0.67
N ASP A 586 -23.43 0.87 -1.12
CA ASP A 586 -23.34 1.80 -2.24
C ASP A 586 -23.05 1.12 -3.60
N GLY A 587 -23.01 -0.22 -3.66
CA GLY A 587 -22.84 -1.00 -4.90
C GLY A 587 -21.42 -1.00 -5.48
N TYR A 588 -20.42 -0.73 -4.64
CA TYR A 588 -19.00 -0.83 -5.00
C TYR A 588 -18.48 -2.28 -4.93
N LEU A 589 -19.17 -3.16 -4.21
CA LEU A 589 -18.88 -4.58 -4.12
C LEU A 589 -20.09 -5.41 -4.58
N GLU A 590 -19.82 -6.45 -5.36
CA GLU A 590 -20.80 -7.45 -5.81
C GLU A 590 -20.48 -8.79 -5.14
N ARG A 591 -21.49 -9.41 -4.53
CA ARG A 591 -21.36 -10.72 -3.89
C ARG A 591 -21.31 -11.82 -4.94
N LEU A 592 -20.45 -12.81 -4.74
CA LEU A 592 -20.46 -14.06 -5.51
C LEU A 592 -21.28 -15.10 -4.75
N GLU A 593 -22.15 -15.82 -5.46
CA GLU A 593 -23.05 -16.82 -4.90
C GLU A 593 -22.74 -18.20 -5.47
N ASP A 594 -23.02 -19.24 -4.67
CA ASP A 594 -22.97 -20.61 -5.17
C ASP A 594 -24.03 -20.81 -6.27
N PHE A 595 -23.72 -21.63 -7.26
CA PHE A 595 -24.65 -21.92 -8.36
C PHE A 595 -24.50 -23.38 -8.82
N GLU A 596 -25.54 -23.90 -9.47
CA GLU A 596 -25.53 -25.25 -10.06
C GLU A 596 -25.00 -25.22 -11.50
N GLU A 597 -24.11 -26.16 -11.83
CA GLU A 597 -23.61 -26.37 -13.18
C GLU A 597 -23.51 -27.88 -13.45
N ASN A 598 -24.24 -28.38 -14.46
CA ASN A 598 -24.30 -29.81 -14.79
C ASN A 598 -24.69 -30.74 -13.61
N GLY A 599 -25.51 -30.25 -12.67
CA GLY A 599 -25.94 -30.99 -11.48
C GLY A 599 -24.89 -31.06 -10.36
N GLU A 600 -23.82 -30.27 -10.46
CA GLU A 600 -22.83 -30.05 -9.41
C GLU A 600 -22.96 -28.62 -8.86
N THR A 601 -23.00 -28.49 -7.54
CA THR A 601 -22.90 -27.20 -6.86
C THR A 601 -21.49 -26.65 -6.97
N ILE A 602 -21.35 -25.47 -7.57
CA ILE A 602 -20.09 -24.72 -7.66
C ILE A 602 -20.01 -23.75 -6.49
N PRO A 603 -19.05 -23.90 -5.56
CA PRO A 603 -18.97 -23.11 -4.33
C PRO A 603 -18.31 -21.74 -4.57
N ALA A 604 -18.84 -20.96 -5.52
CA ALA A 604 -18.29 -19.66 -5.90
C ALA A 604 -18.40 -18.60 -4.80
N SER A 605 -19.30 -18.79 -3.82
CA SER A 605 -19.40 -17.89 -2.66
C SER A 605 -18.13 -17.85 -1.80
N ARG A 606 -17.26 -18.86 -1.90
CA ARG A 606 -15.93 -18.87 -1.24
C ARG A 606 -15.00 -17.74 -1.72
N LEU A 607 -15.30 -17.15 -2.88
CA LEU A 607 -14.55 -16.01 -3.43
C LEU A 607 -14.98 -14.67 -2.81
N GLY A 608 -16.03 -14.64 -1.97
CA GLY A 608 -16.53 -13.46 -1.28
C GLY A 608 -17.21 -12.46 -2.23
N TYR A 609 -16.72 -11.23 -2.20
CA TYR A 609 -17.19 -10.12 -3.02
C TYR A 609 -16.08 -9.65 -3.95
N ARG A 610 -16.45 -9.14 -5.12
CA ARG A 610 -15.52 -8.49 -6.05
C ARG A 610 -15.85 -7.01 -6.23
N ILE A 611 -14.85 -6.22 -6.61
CA ILE A 611 -15.08 -4.82 -6.96
C ILE A 611 -15.91 -4.68 -8.23
N THR A 612 -16.78 -3.67 -8.28
CA THR A 612 -17.59 -3.35 -9.46
C THR A 612 -16.94 -2.27 -10.32
N GLN A 613 -17.48 -2.06 -11.52
CA GLN A 613 -17.11 -0.94 -12.37
C GLN A 613 -17.23 0.43 -11.64
N LYS A 614 -18.27 0.56 -10.79
CA LYS A 614 -18.50 1.76 -9.97
C LYS A 614 -17.37 2.01 -8.96
N PHE A 615 -16.77 0.95 -8.40
CA PHE A 615 -15.59 1.05 -7.53
C PHE A 615 -14.41 1.65 -8.30
N VAL A 616 -14.15 1.12 -9.50
CA VAL A 616 -13.05 1.58 -10.35
C VAL A 616 -13.24 3.06 -10.68
N GLU A 617 -14.42 3.44 -11.17
CA GLU A 617 -14.74 4.83 -11.50
C GLU A 617 -14.52 5.80 -10.35
N THR A 618 -14.99 5.42 -9.16
CA THR A 618 -14.97 6.30 -7.98
C THR A 618 -13.59 6.40 -7.34
N PHE A 619 -12.92 5.27 -7.12
CA PHE A 619 -11.69 5.22 -6.33
C PHE A 619 -10.43 5.19 -7.20
N PHE A 620 -10.43 4.43 -8.30
CA PHE A 620 -9.32 4.52 -9.27
C PHE A 620 -9.34 5.88 -10.00
N GLY A 621 -10.49 6.56 -10.06
CA GLY A 621 -10.61 7.95 -10.51
C GLY A 621 -9.88 8.98 -9.62
N ARG A 622 -9.25 8.55 -8.51
CA ARG A 622 -8.33 9.38 -7.70
C ARG A 622 -6.86 9.22 -8.12
N VAL A 623 -6.57 8.30 -9.03
CA VAL A 623 -5.23 8.00 -9.55
C VAL A 623 -5.18 8.21 -11.07
N PHE A 624 -6.18 7.70 -11.80
CA PHE A 624 -6.23 7.71 -13.25
C PHE A 624 -7.15 8.79 -13.81
N SER A 625 -6.81 9.30 -14.99
CA SER A 625 -7.65 10.24 -15.73
C SER A 625 -8.86 9.57 -16.38
N GLU A 626 -8.72 8.30 -16.80
CA GLU A 626 -9.78 7.49 -17.41
C GLU A 626 -9.92 6.15 -16.67
N PRO A 627 -10.50 6.15 -15.45
CA PRO A 627 -10.56 4.96 -14.61
C PRO A 627 -11.37 3.83 -15.25
N ARG A 628 -12.39 4.13 -16.09
CA ARG A 628 -13.26 3.09 -16.68
C ARG A 628 -12.51 2.09 -17.54
N SER A 629 -11.40 2.53 -18.14
CA SER A 629 -10.61 1.72 -19.05
C SER A 629 -9.57 0.82 -18.36
N VAL A 630 -9.27 1.09 -17.08
CA VAL A 630 -8.18 0.42 -16.34
C VAL A 630 -8.44 -1.09 -16.29
N PHE A 631 -9.66 -1.48 -15.94
CA PHE A 631 -10.11 -2.87 -15.96
C PHE A 631 -11.29 -3.01 -16.92
N THR A 632 -11.17 -3.95 -17.86
CA THR A 632 -12.29 -4.30 -18.76
C THR A 632 -13.36 -5.06 -17.99
N GLU A 633 -14.55 -5.19 -18.57
CA GLU A 633 -15.60 -6.02 -17.97
C GLU A 633 -15.14 -7.47 -17.78
N GLU A 634 -14.40 -8.04 -18.74
CA GLU A 634 -13.82 -9.38 -18.62
C GLU A 634 -12.77 -9.51 -17.50
N MET A 635 -12.08 -8.42 -17.13
CA MET A 635 -11.18 -8.44 -15.97
C MET A 635 -11.96 -8.36 -14.66
N LEU A 636 -13.03 -7.56 -14.60
CA LEU A 636 -13.91 -7.49 -13.43
C LEU A 636 -14.73 -8.77 -13.25
N LYS A 637 -15.05 -9.44 -14.35
CA LYS A 637 -15.83 -10.68 -14.42
C LYS A 637 -15.04 -11.77 -15.16
N PRO A 638 -14.04 -12.41 -14.51
CA PRO A 638 -13.16 -13.40 -15.14
C PRO A 638 -13.90 -14.57 -15.81
N GLU A 639 -15.12 -14.89 -15.36
CA GLU A 639 -15.98 -15.91 -15.96
C GLU A 639 -16.35 -15.64 -17.43
N LEU A 640 -16.27 -14.37 -17.87
CA LEU A 640 -16.51 -13.99 -19.26
C LEU A 640 -15.32 -14.33 -20.18
N GLN A 641 -14.12 -14.51 -19.62
CA GLN A 641 -12.94 -14.86 -20.41
C GLN A 641 -12.96 -16.31 -20.86
N SER A 642 -13.36 -17.22 -19.95
CA SER A 642 -13.47 -18.67 -20.15
C SER A 642 -14.29 -19.27 -19.01
N ARG A 643 -15.51 -19.72 -19.31
CA ARG A 643 -16.37 -20.37 -18.32
C ARG A 643 -15.75 -21.67 -17.79
N GLU A 644 -15.11 -22.45 -18.67
CA GLU A 644 -14.43 -23.70 -18.32
C GLU A 644 -13.32 -23.47 -17.29
N ASP A 645 -12.37 -22.57 -17.58
CA ASP A 645 -11.24 -22.31 -16.69
C ASP A 645 -11.68 -21.67 -15.36
N TYR A 646 -12.74 -20.86 -15.40
CA TYR A 646 -13.34 -20.28 -14.21
C TYR A 646 -13.91 -21.36 -13.27
N LEU A 647 -14.67 -22.30 -13.82
CA LEU A 647 -15.23 -23.43 -13.08
C LEU A 647 -14.13 -24.35 -12.55
N GLU A 648 -13.14 -24.69 -13.39
CA GLU A 648 -11.97 -25.48 -12.97
C GLU A 648 -11.25 -24.81 -11.80
N ALA A 649 -11.04 -23.50 -11.87
CA ALA A 649 -10.32 -22.78 -10.82
C ALA A 649 -11.06 -22.76 -9.48
N ILE A 650 -12.39 -22.61 -9.48
CA ILE A 650 -13.20 -22.70 -8.25
C ILE A 650 -13.12 -24.12 -7.66
N ARG A 651 -13.21 -25.16 -8.51
CA ARG A 651 -13.06 -26.55 -8.06
C ARG A 651 -11.67 -26.80 -7.49
N ASN A 652 -10.61 -26.29 -8.12
CA ASN A 652 -9.24 -26.41 -7.63
C ASN A 652 -9.08 -25.75 -6.25
N ILE A 653 -9.65 -24.55 -6.06
CA ILE A 653 -9.66 -23.87 -4.76
C ILE A 653 -10.38 -24.74 -3.72
N ALA A 654 -11.62 -25.15 -4.00
CA ALA A 654 -12.44 -25.88 -3.04
C ALA A 654 -11.86 -27.26 -2.69
N GLY A 655 -11.35 -27.98 -3.70
CA GLY A 655 -10.69 -29.27 -3.54
C GLY A 655 -9.40 -29.17 -2.72
N THR A 656 -8.57 -28.16 -2.99
CA THR A 656 -7.33 -27.95 -2.22
C THR A 656 -7.64 -27.53 -0.78
N GLN A 657 -8.63 -26.66 -0.56
CA GLN A 657 -9.11 -26.32 0.78
C GLN A 657 -9.59 -27.55 1.55
N LYS A 658 -10.32 -28.46 0.90
CA LYS A 658 -10.73 -29.74 1.50
C LYS A 658 -9.53 -30.59 1.93
N ASN A 659 -8.55 -30.78 1.04
CA ASN A 659 -7.38 -31.61 1.34
C ASN A 659 -6.54 -31.02 2.47
N VAL A 660 -6.33 -29.70 2.47
CA VAL A 660 -5.61 -29.02 3.55
C VAL A 660 -6.38 -29.15 4.87
N ALA A 661 -7.71 -29.00 4.86
CA ALA A 661 -8.51 -29.13 6.08
C ALA A 661 -8.47 -30.56 6.65
N LEU A 662 -8.50 -31.60 5.80
CA LEU A 662 -8.40 -33.00 6.24
C LEU A 662 -7.10 -33.28 7.01
N ALA A 663 -5.98 -32.64 6.66
CA ALA A 663 -4.71 -32.80 7.38
C ALA A 663 -4.82 -32.43 8.88
N TYR A 664 -5.66 -31.45 9.25
CA TYR A 664 -5.89 -31.07 10.65
C TYR A 664 -6.69 -32.12 11.44
N PHE A 665 -7.44 -32.98 10.75
CA PHE A 665 -8.11 -34.11 11.38
C PHE A 665 -7.15 -35.29 11.54
N GLU A 666 -6.27 -35.50 10.57
CA GLU A 666 -5.27 -36.56 10.58
C GLU A 666 -4.22 -36.37 11.69
N ASP A 667 -3.77 -35.13 11.93
CA ASP A 667 -2.78 -34.82 12.96
C ASP A 667 -3.40 -34.47 14.33
N GLY A 668 -4.74 -34.45 14.43
CA GLY A 668 -5.48 -34.09 15.64
C GLY A 668 -5.50 -32.59 15.95
N GLY A 669 -4.91 -31.74 15.11
CA GLY A 669 -4.86 -30.29 15.28
C GLY A 669 -6.23 -29.62 15.35
N VAL A 670 -7.26 -30.22 14.75
CA VAL A 670 -8.66 -29.76 14.81
C VAL A 670 -9.19 -29.65 16.25
N GLU A 671 -8.69 -30.46 17.19
CA GLU A 671 -9.12 -30.42 18.59
C GLU A 671 -8.58 -29.21 19.35
N ALA A 672 -7.48 -28.62 18.88
CA ALA A 672 -6.94 -27.38 19.41
C ALA A 672 -7.53 -26.13 18.74
N ALA A 673 -8.36 -26.28 17.70
CA ALA A 673 -8.97 -25.15 17.01
C ALA A 673 -10.02 -24.44 17.88
N ILE A 674 -9.97 -23.11 17.93
CA ILE A 674 -11.05 -22.32 18.55
C ILE A 674 -12.37 -22.56 17.80
N PRO A 675 -13.55 -22.42 18.44
CA PRO A 675 -14.83 -22.79 17.84
C PRO A 675 -15.10 -22.27 16.41
N PRO A 676 -14.87 -20.98 16.06
CA PRO A 676 -15.06 -20.53 14.67
C PRO A 676 -14.12 -21.24 13.68
N LEU A 677 -12.88 -21.51 14.07
CA LEU A 677 -11.91 -22.20 13.23
C LEU A 677 -12.24 -23.70 13.10
N LYS A 678 -12.66 -24.34 14.20
CA LYS A 678 -13.10 -25.74 14.19
C LYS A 678 -14.27 -25.93 13.23
N ALA A 679 -15.30 -25.07 13.34
CA ALA A 679 -16.44 -25.07 12.44
C ALA A 679 -16.01 -24.89 10.97
N LEU A 680 -15.07 -23.97 10.72
CA LEU A 680 -14.55 -23.72 9.37
C LEU A 680 -13.81 -24.94 8.79
N LEU A 681 -12.96 -25.60 9.58
CA LEU A 681 -12.25 -26.82 9.16
C LEU A 681 -13.23 -27.96 8.83
N HIS A 682 -14.29 -28.15 9.63
CA HIS A 682 -15.35 -29.10 9.31
C HIS A 682 -16.06 -28.77 7.98
N ILE A 683 -16.40 -27.50 7.76
CA ILE A 683 -17.03 -27.06 6.51
C ILE A 683 -16.10 -27.26 5.31
N MET A 684 -14.81 -26.94 5.44
CA MET A 684 -13.84 -27.15 4.38
C MET A 684 -13.67 -28.64 4.04
N ALA A 685 -13.56 -29.50 5.06
CA ALA A 685 -13.31 -30.93 4.89
C ALA A 685 -14.55 -31.73 4.45
N HIS A 686 -15.71 -31.43 5.04
CA HIS A 686 -16.93 -32.26 4.96
C HIS A 686 -18.14 -31.53 4.37
N GLY A 687 -18.02 -30.23 4.07
CA GLY A 687 -19.10 -29.41 3.51
C GLY A 687 -20.06 -28.84 4.55
N HIS A 688 -20.04 -29.34 5.79
CA HIS A 688 -20.88 -28.86 6.88
C HIS A 688 -20.20 -29.01 8.25
N CYS A 689 -20.68 -28.25 9.24
CA CYS A 689 -20.41 -28.44 10.65
C CYS A 689 -21.76 -28.67 11.36
N GLU A 690 -21.98 -29.84 11.96
CA GLU A 690 -23.25 -30.17 12.64
C GLU A 690 -24.50 -29.96 11.77
N GLY A 691 -24.43 -30.32 10.48
CA GLY A 691 -25.51 -30.12 9.51
C GLY A 691 -25.66 -28.68 8.99
N LYS A 692 -24.84 -27.73 9.46
CA LYS A 692 -24.85 -26.33 9.03
C LYS A 692 -23.73 -26.03 8.04
N THR A 693 -24.01 -25.12 7.12
CA THR A 693 -23.10 -24.60 6.10
C THR A 693 -22.49 -23.28 6.52
N ILE A 694 -21.58 -22.74 5.71
CA ILE A 694 -20.99 -21.42 5.94
C ILE A 694 -22.02 -20.28 5.89
N GLN A 695 -23.18 -20.48 5.26
CA GLN A 695 -24.21 -19.44 5.14
C GLN A 695 -25.12 -19.36 6.36
N ASP A 696 -25.10 -20.37 7.24
CA ASP A 696 -25.97 -20.40 8.41
C ASP A 696 -25.59 -19.29 9.41
N PRO A 697 -26.56 -18.49 9.90
CA PRO A 697 -26.29 -17.40 10.84
C PRO A 697 -25.56 -17.83 12.11
N GLU A 698 -25.79 -19.06 12.56
CA GLU A 698 -25.10 -19.63 13.72
C GLU A 698 -23.60 -19.81 13.48
N ILE A 699 -23.20 -20.24 12.27
CA ILE A 699 -21.78 -20.37 11.89
C ILE A 699 -21.16 -18.97 11.74
N ARG A 700 -21.83 -18.06 11.03
CA ARG A 700 -21.37 -16.66 10.86
C ARG A 700 -21.22 -15.95 12.21
N GLY A 701 -22.14 -16.20 13.14
CA GLY A 701 -22.15 -15.62 14.49
C GLY A 701 -20.91 -15.97 15.32
N LEU A 702 -20.27 -17.11 15.09
CA LEU A 702 -19.01 -17.51 15.75
C LEU A 702 -17.85 -16.55 15.47
N PHE A 703 -17.89 -15.84 14.33
CA PHE A 703 -16.87 -14.89 13.91
C PHE A 703 -17.12 -13.46 14.43
N SER A 704 -18.22 -13.23 15.15
CA SER A 704 -18.51 -11.91 15.71
C SER A 704 -17.68 -11.63 16.96
N ARG A 705 -17.26 -10.37 17.10
CA ARG A 705 -16.48 -9.92 18.28
C ARG A 705 -17.25 -10.11 19.58
N GLU A 706 -18.56 -9.84 19.56
CA GLU A 706 -19.42 -10.01 20.74
C GLU A 706 -19.41 -11.46 21.23
N SER A 707 -19.66 -12.42 20.32
CA SER A 707 -19.64 -13.86 20.63
C SER A 707 -18.30 -14.30 21.22
N VAL A 708 -17.18 -13.85 20.64
CA VAL A 708 -15.84 -14.14 21.18
C VAL A 708 -15.68 -13.61 22.60
N LEU A 709 -16.03 -12.34 22.85
CA LEU A 709 -15.83 -11.71 24.16
C LEU A 709 -16.69 -12.32 25.26
N SER A 710 -17.88 -12.81 24.93
CA SER A 710 -18.77 -13.49 25.88
C SER A 710 -18.44 -14.96 26.11
N SER A 711 -17.46 -15.52 25.39
CA SER A 711 -17.21 -16.96 25.39
C SER A 711 -16.26 -17.44 26.50
N ASP A 712 -16.54 -18.61 27.06
CA ASP A 712 -15.69 -19.27 28.04
C ASP A 712 -14.32 -19.65 27.46
N TRP A 713 -14.28 -20.06 26.19
CA TRP A 713 -13.02 -20.43 25.54
C TRP A 713 -12.09 -19.23 25.38
N TYR A 714 -12.61 -18.03 25.09
CA TYR A 714 -11.79 -16.82 25.04
C TYR A 714 -11.29 -16.44 26.43
N ARG A 715 -12.16 -16.51 27.45
CA ARG A 715 -11.75 -16.30 28.85
C ARG A 715 -10.63 -17.27 29.26
N ALA A 716 -10.71 -18.54 28.87
CA ALA A 716 -9.66 -19.53 29.13
C ALA A 716 -8.31 -19.12 28.52
N ARG A 717 -8.28 -18.50 27.34
CA ARG A 717 -7.05 -17.96 26.73
C ARG A 717 -6.44 -16.82 27.56
N LEU A 718 -7.28 -15.96 28.13
CA LEU A 718 -6.82 -14.86 28.99
C LEU A 718 -6.29 -15.37 30.33
N VAL A 719 -6.94 -16.38 30.90
CA VAL A 719 -6.45 -17.09 32.10
C VAL A 719 -5.09 -17.73 31.82
N ALA A 720 -4.96 -18.52 30.75
CA ALA A 720 -3.70 -19.15 30.37
C ALA A 720 -2.57 -18.11 30.17
N LYS A 721 -2.88 -16.96 29.56
CA LYS A 721 -1.91 -15.85 29.42
C LYS A 721 -1.47 -15.29 30.77
N THR A 722 -2.39 -15.19 31.71
CA THR A 722 -2.15 -14.69 33.07
C THR A 722 -1.26 -15.66 33.85
N GLU A 723 -1.58 -16.95 33.81
CA GLU A 723 -0.78 -18.01 34.44
C GLU A 723 0.65 -18.08 33.88
N LEU A 724 0.80 -18.01 32.55
CA LEU A 724 2.12 -17.92 31.93
C LEU A 724 2.88 -16.69 32.44
N ARG A 725 2.22 -15.53 32.53
CA ARG A 725 2.87 -14.30 33.02
C ARG A 725 3.33 -14.44 34.47
N VAL A 726 2.52 -15.05 35.35
CA VAL A 726 2.90 -15.35 36.74
C VAL A 726 4.14 -16.26 36.76
N ARG A 727 4.11 -17.39 36.02
CA ARG A 727 5.23 -18.33 35.94
C ARG A 727 6.52 -17.66 35.45
N THR A 728 6.44 -16.84 34.40
CA THR A 728 7.59 -16.10 33.86
C THR A 728 8.17 -15.10 34.86
N ILE A 729 7.33 -14.32 35.55
CA ILE A 729 7.86 -13.36 36.53
C ILE A 729 8.46 -14.12 37.72
N ARG A 730 7.85 -15.21 38.16
CA ARG A 730 8.40 -16.06 39.24
C ARG A 730 9.76 -16.64 38.87
N SER A 731 9.95 -17.11 37.64
CA SER A 731 11.27 -17.59 37.18
C SER A 731 12.32 -16.47 37.12
N HIS A 732 11.93 -15.23 36.79
CA HIS A 732 12.83 -14.07 36.87
C HIS A 732 13.25 -13.76 38.31
N VAL A 733 12.34 -13.87 39.28
CA VAL A 733 12.66 -13.70 40.72
C VAL A 733 13.72 -14.71 41.12
N VAL A 734 13.50 -15.99 40.84
CA VAL A 734 14.45 -17.07 41.16
C VAL A 734 15.81 -16.81 40.50
N ALA A 735 15.84 -16.49 39.20
CA ALA A 735 17.09 -16.24 38.49
C ALA A 735 17.87 -15.04 39.05
N LEU A 736 17.17 -13.99 39.51
CA LEU A 736 17.80 -12.82 40.14
C LEU A 736 18.34 -13.15 41.53
N GLU A 737 17.60 -13.91 42.35
CA GLU A 737 18.05 -14.38 43.66
C GLU A 737 19.30 -15.27 43.52
N GLU A 738 19.24 -16.29 42.66
CA GLU A 738 20.37 -17.18 42.39
C GLU A 738 21.61 -16.43 41.89
N PHE A 739 21.43 -15.40 41.06
CA PHE A 739 22.57 -14.60 40.58
C PHE A 739 23.18 -13.76 41.71
N LEU A 740 22.36 -13.17 42.57
CA LEU A 740 22.80 -12.34 43.70
C LEU A 740 23.58 -13.14 44.76
N GLU A 741 23.34 -14.44 44.87
CA GLU A 741 24.10 -15.33 45.77
C GLU A 741 25.51 -15.68 45.26
N ARG A 742 25.84 -15.38 43.99
CA ARG A 742 27.15 -15.68 43.41
C ARG A 742 28.20 -14.67 43.86
N LYS A 743 28.95 -15.02 44.92
CA LYS A 743 30.03 -14.21 45.52
C LYS A 743 31.07 -13.63 44.55
N HIS A 744 31.32 -14.30 43.41
CA HIS A 744 32.28 -13.81 42.41
C HIS A 744 31.74 -12.73 41.46
N TYR A 745 30.44 -12.40 41.53
CA TYR A 745 29.77 -11.43 40.64
C TYR A 745 29.15 -10.23 41.39
N GLU A 746 29.58 -9.97 42.64
CA GLU A 746 29.03 -8.88 43.46
C GLU A 746 29.16 -7.51 42.79
N LYS A 747 30.29 -7.24 42.12
CA LYS A 747 30.51 -5.97 41.40
C LYS A 747 29.54 -5.82 40.23
N GLU A 748 29.30 -6.88 39.46
CA GLU A 748 28.35 -6.90 38.36
C GLU A 748 26.92 -6.74 38.84
N ALA A 749 26.57 -7.37 39.96
CA ALA A 749 25.25 -7.25 40.58
C ALA A 749 24.95 -5.80 41.00
N VAL A 750 25.92 -5.09 41.56
CA VAL A 750 25.83 -3.66 41.88
C VAL A 750 25.73 -2.83 40.61
N ARG A 751 26.64 -3.04 39.64
CA ARG A 751 26.67 -2.29 38.37
C ARG A 751 25.34 -2.37 37.61
N LEU A 752 24.72 -3.55 37.61
CA LEU A 752 23.44 -3.80 36.93
C LEU A 752 22.21 -3.51 37.81
N ARG A 753 22.42 -3.12 39.08
CA ARG A 753 21.38 -2.82 40.07
C ARG A 753 20.41 -3.98 40.28
N LEU A 754 20.92 -5.22 40.34
CA LEU A 754 20.09 -6.43 40.34
C LEU A 754 19.22 -6.56 41.59
N ALA A 755 19.69 -6.10 42.75
CA ALA A 755 18.91 -6.10 43.99
C ALA A 755 17.64 -5.23 43.86
N GLU A 756 17.75 -4.05 43.23
CA GLU A 756 16.58 -3.20 42.99
C GLU A 756 15.62 -3.82 41.97
N ARG A 757 16.16 -4.41 40.90
CA ARG A 757 15.35 -5.13 39.90
C ARG A 757 14.61 -6.30 40.54
N LEU A 758 15.23 -7.01 41.48
CA LEU A 758 14.59 -8.08 42.23
C LEU A 758 13.40 -7.55 43.05
N VAL A 759 13.56 -6.43 43.76
CA VAL A 759 12.47 -5.79 44.52
C VAL A 759 11.31 -5.41 43.59
N GLN A 760 11.60 -4.77 42.45
CA GLN A 760 10.59 -4.40 41.45
C GLN A 760 9.88 -5.64 40.87
N THR A 761 10.63 -6.70 40.57
CA THR A 761 10.10 -7.94 40.00
C THR A 761 9.21 -8.68 41.01
N LYS A 762 9.61 -8.73 42.29
CA LYS A 762 8.78 -9.27 43.38
C LYS A 762 7.49 -8.46 43.59
N ALA A 763 7.56 -7.13 43.52
CA ALA A 763 6.37 -6.28 43.62
C ALA A 763 5.39 -6.51 42.44
N ALA A 764 5.92 -6.64 41.22
CA ALA A 764 5.12 -6.96 40.04
C ALA A 764 4.46 -8.35 40.15
N LEU A 765 5.19 -9.35 40.66
CA LEU A 765 4.65 -10.69 40.92
C LEU A 765 3.52 -10.64 41.94
N ALA A 766 3.75 -10.00 43.09
CA ALA A 766 2.76 -9.89 44.16
C ALA A 766 1.49 -9.15 43.70
N THR A 767 1.62 -8.12 42.86
CA THR A 767 0.48 -7.41 42.27
C THR A 767 -0.35 -8.34 41.38
N LEU A 768 0.32 -9.14 40.54
CA LEU A 768 -0.34 -10.05 39.62
C LEU A 768 -1.02 -11.23 40.36
N GLU A 769 -0.35 -11.79 41.37
CA GLU A 769 -0.87 -12.87 42.21
C GLU A 769 -2.00 -12.42 43.13
N GLY A 770 -1.93 -11.19 43.65
CA GLY A 770 -2.94 -10.61 44.53
C GLY A 770 -4.20 -10.14 43.80
N SER A 771 -4.17 -9.96 42.47
CA SER A 771 -5.31 -9.49 41.68
C SER A 771 -5.31 -10.03 40.23
N PRO A 772 -5.36 -11.37 40.04
CA PRO A 772 -5.31 -11.98 38.71
C PRO A 772 -6.48 -11.56 37.82
N GLU A 773 -7.69 -11.41 38.38
CA GLU A 773 -8.86 -10.97 37.61
C GLU A 773 -8.69 -9.55 37.07
N ALA A 774 -8.11 -8.63 37.85
CA ALA A 774 -7.85 -7.27 37.38
C ALA A 774 -6.89 -7.27 36.17
N TYR A 775 -5.90 -8.16 36.18
CA TYR A 775 -5.02 -8.35 35.03
C TYR A 775 -5.77 -8.95 33.83
N ILE A 776 -6.60 -9.98 34.03
CA ILE A 776 -7.45 -10.58 32.97
C ILE A 776 -8.32 -9.49 32.32
N GLN A 777 -9.01 -8.68 33.12
CA GLN A 777 -9.83 -7.56 32.62
C GLN A 777 -8.99 -6.57 31.80
N SER A 778 -7.75 -6.30 32.21
CA SER A 778 -6.83 -5.41 31.49
C SER A 778 -6.35 -5.95 30.14
N ILE A 779 -6.51 -7.25 29.86
CA ILE A 779 -6.06 -7.88 28.60
C ILE A 779 -7.22 -8.36 27.72
N ILE A 780 -8.47 -8.04 28.07
CA ILE A 780 -9.64 -8.25 27.20
C ILE A 780 -9.45 -7.43 25.92
N GLY A 781 -9.57 -8.09 24.75
CA GLY A 781 -9.24 -7.53 23.43
C GLY A 781 -7.86 -7.95 22.91
N THR A 782 -7.04 -8.67 23.69
CA THR A 782 -5.81 -9.34 23.20
C THR A 782 -6.11 -10.75 22.71
N ILE A 783 -5.18 -11.37 21.97
CA ILE A 783 -5.30 -12.76 21.50
C ILE A 783 -5.15 -13.84 22.61
N GLY A 784 -4.80 -13.43 23.83
CA GLY A 784 -4.52 -14.33 24.95
C GLY A 784 -3.33 -15.28 24.70
N LEU A 785 -3.41 -16.49 25.26
CA LEU A 785 -2.50 -17.60 25.01
C LEU A 785 -3.33 -18.82 24.64
N ASP A 786 -2.79 -19.69 23.79
CA ASP A 786 -3.44 -20.97 23.53
C ASP A 786 -3.38 -21.87 24.79
N PRO A 787 -4.52 -22.33 25.35
CA PRO A 787 -4.52 -23.10 26.58
C PRO A 787 -3.78 -24.43 26.44
N THR A 788 -3.68 -24.96 25.22
CA THR A 788 -2.92 -26.20 24.93
C THR A 788 -1.41 -26.02 25.11
N LEU A 789 -0.93 -24.78 25.14
CA LEU A 789 0.47 -24.43 25.41
C LEU A 789 0.74 -24.09 26.87
N SER A 790 -0.28 -24.10 27.74
CA SER A 790 -0.10 -23.93 29.17
C SER A 790 0.33 -25.28 29.77
N PRO A 791 1.57 -25.42 30.26
CA PRO A 791 2.01 -26.66 30.91
C PRO A 791 1.30 -26.94 32.22
#